data_AF-A0A4S3FWR5-F1
#
_entry.id   AF-A0A4S3FWR5-F1
#
_cell.length_a   1.000
_cell.length_b   1.000
_cell.length_c   1.000
_cell.angle_alpha   90.00
_cell.angle_beta   90.00
_cell.angle_gamma   90.00
#
_symmetry.space_group_name_H-M   'P 1'
#
loop_
_entity.id
_entity.type
_entity.pdbx_description
1 polymer ?
#
loop_
_entity_poly.entity_id
_entity_poly.type
_entity_poly.pdbx_seq_one_letter_code
_entity_poly.pdbx_strand_id
1 'polypeptide(L)'
;MIRLPIALAALCLGASAFAAEPFDDKFRQLDELLPTASTIRTASGAPGHAYWQQRADYTIRATLDEANRAIRGAETITYHNNSPDTLNYLWLQLDQNIYKPNSDARMSATSVSREAWAKPRSPEEGMKFDALRTTFEGLTFDGGFNITKVNSGGRKLAYVINRTMMRIDLPQPLKPGQRFSFEVEWNYKINEQKVLGGRSGFEKFDDKNDLFEIAQWFPRMAAYYDVYGWQHKQFLGAGEFTLEFGDYDVEITVPSDHIVASTGVLQNPGSVLTSAQRDRLAKAKNAKTPVIIVTQAEAEAAEKTRATTNKTWHFKAKNVRDFAFASSRKFIWDAQGIKSGDTDVMAMSYYPKEGNPLWEKYSTQAVVHTIEQYNKYSFDYPYPTAISVNGPVGGMEYPMISFNGPRPTKDKKTGELTYGKRTKYGLIGVIIHEVGHNYFPMIVNSDERQWTWMDEGLNSFVQTLAQEAWEEQWPEMRGEPRLITDYMKSRNQVPIMTNSESLLQFGNNAYAKPAAALTVLRETVLGRELFDFAFREYAQRWKFKRPTPADFFRTMEDASGTDLDWFWRGWFYTTDPVDVSIDGISEYTVSTQNPEIEKAWRKKLKDAEPMSLTDQRNKGMPRRVDAHPELKDFYNEHDDFTVTNADRNKFNESQEKLEDWEKALLASGKHLYLVDFTNVGGLVTPLVLEIQLASGKKYIERIPAEVWRYSPKKITKLIVTDEPMTSLVQDPFWETADIDQSNNAWPRKATPSRLELFKSERGQGNDMMKDFNAKLKTKEEKAATAEEPKKDTVPKVQ
;
A
#
# COMPACT_ATOMS: atom_id res chain seq x y z
N MET A 1 -58.04 -52.40 -48.66
CA MET A 1 -57.14 -51.47 -49.38
C MET A 1 -57.54 -50.05 -49.05
N ILE A 2 -56.53 -49.18 -48.94
CA ILE A 2 -56.60 -47.73 -48.70
C ILE A 2 -56.85 -47.32 -47.23
N ARG A 3 -55.74 -47.05 -46.51
CA ARG A 3 -55.66 -46.01 -45.48
C ARG A 3 -54.24 -45.45 -45.40
N LEU A 4 -54.11 -44.14 -45.61
CA LEU A 4 -53.15 -43.21 -45.00
C LEU A 4 -53.66 -41.76 -45.25
N PRO A 5 -53.11 -40.68 -44.65
CA PRO A 5 -53.38 -40.16 -43.30
C PRO A 5 -53.74 -38.66 -43.29
N ILE A 6 -54.11 -38.06 -42.15
CA ILE A 6 -53.86 -36.64 -41.86
C ILE A 6 -53.49 -36.45 -40.38
N ALA A 7 -52.46 -35.63 -40.18
CA ALA A 7 -51.82 -35.20 -38.93
C ALA A 7 -52.60 -34.11 -38.18
N LEU A 8 -52.36 -33.96 -36.88
CA LEU A 8 -52.68 -32.73 -36.14
C LEU A 8 -51.51 -32.38 -35.21
N ALA A 9 -50.98 -31.17 -35.41
CA ALA A 9 -49.89 -30.57 -34.64
C ALA A 9 -50.43 -29.81 -33.42
N ALA A 10 -49.77 -29.94 -32.28
CA ALA A 10 -50.03 -29.15 -31.07
C ALA A 10 -49.02 -27.99 -30.98
N LEU A 11 -49.53 -26.76 -30.90
CA LEU A 11 -48.78 -25.54 -30.60
C LEU A 11 -48.49 -25.47 -29.09
N CYS A 12 -47.22 -25.39 -28.70
CA CYS A 12 -46.80 -24.97 -27.36
C CYS A 12 -46.44 -23.48 -27.37
N LEU A 13 -47.22 -22.65 -26.69
CA LEU A 13 -46.88 -21.28 -26.32
C LEU A 13 -45.94 -21.31 -25.10
N GLY A 14 -44.64 -21.15 -25.32
CA GLY A 14 -43.67 -20.87 -24.26
C GLY A 14 -43.57 -19.36 -24.04
N ALA A 15 -44.15 -18.85 -22.95
CA ALA A 15 -43.86 -17.51 -22.47
C ALA A 15 -42.50 -17.52 -21.77
N SER A 16 -41.46 -17.04 -22.44
CA SER A 16 -40.16 -16.74 -21.83
C SER A 16 -40.32 -15.48 -20.98
N ALA A 17 -40.48 -15.64 -19.67
CA ALA A 17 -40.25 -14.54 -18.74
C ALA A 17 -38.74 -14.23 -18.75
N PHE A 18 -38.34 -13.17 -19.45
CA PHE A 18 -37.01 -12.59 -19.28
C PHE A 18 -36.98 -11.98 -17.87
N ALA A 19 -36.37 -12.68 -16.92
CA ALA A 19 -35.94 -12.03 -15.69
C ALA A 19 -34.96 -10.92 -16.08
N ALA A 20 -35.26 -9.68 -15.69
CA ALA A 20 -34.31 -8.58 -15.85
C ALA A 20 -32.98 -9.00 -15.19
N GLU A 21 -31.86 -8.75 -15.86
CA GLU A 21 -30.55 -8.93 -15.21
C GLU A 21 -30.55 -8.12 -13.90
N PRO A 22 -30.03 -8.68 -12.80
CA PRO A 22 -29.93 -7.94 -11.54
C PRO A 22 -29.21 -6.62 -11.77
N PHE A 23 -29.81 -5.51 -11.35
CA PHE A 23 -29.16 -4.20 -11.39
C PHE A 23 -27.89 -4.24 -10.53
N ASP A 24 -26.74 -3.98 -11.16
CA ASP A 24 -25.43 -3.88 -10.48
C ASP A 24 -25.35 -2.56 -9.71
N ASP A 25 -25.92 -2.57 -8.50
CA ASP A 25 -26.03 -1.38 -7.66
C ASP A 25 -24.69 -1.06 -6.96
N LYS A 26 -23.84 -0.31 -7.68
CA LYS A 26 -22.53 0.14 -7.15
C LYS A 26 -22.65 1.07 -5.93
N PHE A 27 -23.81 1.70 -5.72
CA PHE A 27 -24.10 2.64 -4.61
C PHE A 27 -24.96 2.01 -3.52
N ARG A 28 -25.19 0.68 -3.58
CA ARG A 28 -25.88 -0.02 -2.51
C ARG A 28 -25.13 0.19 -1.20
N GLN A 29 -25.88 0.36 -0.12
CA GLN A 29 -25.31 0.53 1.20
C GLN A 29 -24.52 -0.72 1.65
N LEU A 30 -23.42 -0.54 2.37
CA LEU A 30 -22.59 -1.65 2.87
C LEU A 30 -23.16 -2.33 4.11
N ASP A 31 -24.28 -1.86 4.66
CA ASP A 31 -24.93 -2.45 5.85
C ASP A 31 -25.19 -3.97 5.74
N GLU A 32 -25.39 -4.49 4.52
CA GLU A 32 -25.57 -5.93 4.27
C GLU A 32 -24.25 -6.74 4.39
N LEU A 33 -23.11 -6.07 4.23
CA LEU A 33 -21.77 -6.67 4.30
C LEU A 33 -21.07 -6.41 5.64
N LEU A 34 -21.33 -5.26 6.26
CA LEU A 34 -20.68 -4.87 7.51
C LEU A 34 -21.40 -5.49 8.73
N PRO A 35 -20.66 -5.83 9.80
CA PRO A 35 -21.27 -6.29 11.05
C PRO A 35 -22.21 -5.24 11.63
N THR A 36 -23.39 -5.64 12.12
CA THR A 36 -24.34 -4.74 12.78
C THR A 36 -23.72 -4.02 13.97
N ALA A 37 -24.01 -2.73 14.13
CA ALA A 37 -23.57 -1.95 15.29
C ALA A 37 -24.13 -2.53 16.61
N SER A 38 -23.38 -2.35 17.70
CA SER A 38 -23.67 -2.87 19.03
C SER A 38 -23.25 -1.90 20.13
N THR A 39 -23.46 -2.28 21.39
CA THR A 39 -22.95 -1.54 22.56
C THR A 39 -21.43 -1.63 22.72
N ILE A 40 -20.79 -2.59 22.04
CA ILE A 40 -19.33 -2.82 22.03
C ILE A 40 -18.67 -2.02 20.89
N ARG A 41 -19.31 -1.95 19.73
CA ARG A 41 -18.84 -1.20 18.54
C ARG A 41 -20.00 -0.41 17.93
N THR A 42 -19.93 0.91 17.96
CA THR A 42 -21.05 1.79 17.61
C THR A 42 -21.21 1.98 16.10
N ALA A 43 -22.36 2.54 15.68
CA ALA A 43 -22.62 2.84 14.27
C ALA A 43 -21.71 3.93 13.69
N SER A 44 -21.12 4.80 14.53
CA SER A 44 -20.13 5.78 14.10
C SER A 44 -18.74 5.18 13.86
N GLY A 45 -18.54 3.89 14.11
CA GLY A 45 -17.23 3.25 14.06
C GLY A 45 -16.36 3.52 15.30
N ALA A 46 -16.91 4.17 16.33
CA ALA A 46 -16.23 4.33 17.61
C ALA A 46 -16.40 3.10 18.51
N PRO A 47 -15.43 2.80 19.40
CA PRO A 47 -15.64 1.83 20.47
C PRO A 47 -16.83 2.27 21.34
N GLY A 48 -17.73 1.34 21.63
CA GLY A 48 -18.93 1.61 22.43
C GLY A 48 -18.67 1.63 23.93
N HIS A 49 -19.68 2.01 24.71
CA HIS A 49 -19.59 2.10 26.17
C HIS A 49 -19.34 0.75 26.86
N ALA A 50 -19.62 -0.37 26.18
CA ALA A 50 -19.34 -1.72 26.65
C ALA A 50 -18.08 -2.34 26.00
N TYR A 51 -17.26 -1.54 25.30
CA TYR A 51 -16.02 -2.02 24.69
C TYR A 51 -15.08 -2.61 25.74
N TRP A 52 -14.51 -3.78 25.43
CA TRP A 52 -13.56 -4.47 26.27
C TRP A 52 -12.43 -5.04 25.41
N GLN A 53 -11.26 -5.23 26.02
CA GLN A 53 -10.14 -5.95 25.43
C GLN A 53 -9.34 -6.61 26.54
N GLN A 54 -8.68 -7.72 26.23
CA GLN A 54 -7.91 -8.45 27.22
C GLN A 54 -6.57 -7.74 27.50
N ARG A 55 -5.90 -8.18 28.56
CA ARG A 55 -4.55 -7.72 28.91
C ARG A 55 -3.67 -8.91 29.26
N ALA A 56 -2.41 -8.86 28.83
CA ALA A 56 -1.40 -9.88 29.15
C ALA A 56 -0.09 -9.24 29.59
N ASP A 57 0.23 -9.34 30.88
CA ASP A 57 1.50 -8.83 31.42
C ASP A 57 2.57 -9.91 31.44
N TYR A 58 3.82 -9.50 31.21
CA TYR A 58 4.97 -10.39 31.06
C TYR A 58 6.11 -10.03 32.01
N THR A 59 6.68 -11.04 32.64
CA THR A 59 8.02 -10.98 33.22
C THR A 59 8.88 -12.04 32.54
N ILE A 60 9.93 -11.63 31.82
CA ILE A 60 10.72 -12.53 30.98
C ILE A 60 12.19 -12.46 31.40
N ARG A 61 12.81 -13.63 31.59
CA ARG A 61 14.27 -13.75 31.72
C ARG A 61 14.79 -14.61 30.59
N ALA A 62 15.72 -14.07 29.79
CA ALA A 62 16.26 -14.72 28.62
C ALA A 62 17.80 -14.75 28.64
N THR A 63 18.37 -15.75 27.98
CA THR A 63 19.82 -15.83 27.75
C THR A 63 20.08 -16.17 26.30
N LEU A 64 20.82 -15.29 25.62
CA LEU A 64 21.37 -15.52 24.29
C LEU A 64 22.69 -16.29 24.42
N ASP A 65 22.72 -17.49 23.84
CA ASP A 65 23.92 -18.30 23.71
C ASP A 65 24.48 -18.12 22.30
N GLU A 66 25.42 -17.18 22.14
CA GLU A 66 26.04 -16.88 20.84
C GLU A 66 26.78 -18.10 20.27
N ALA A 67 27.47 -18.88 21.10
CA ALA A 67 28.30 -20.00 20.64
C ALA A 67 27.45 -21.10 20.00
N ASN A 68 26.27 -21.35 20.57
CA ASN A 68 25.32 -22.33 20.04
C ASN A 68 24.26 -21.70 19.14
N ARG A 69 24.27 -20.37 18.95
CA ARG A 69 23.25 -19.59 18.23
C ARG A 69 21.84 -19.99 18.66
N ALA A 70 21.64 -19.99 19.97
CA ALA A 70 20.41 -20.44 20.60
C ALA A 70 19.97 -19.43 21.66
N ILE A 71 18.69 -19.50 22.00
CA ILE A 71 18.13 -18.70 23.09
C ILE A 71 17.27 -19.60 23.97
N ARG A 72 17.34 -19.34 25.27
CA ARG A 72 16.50 -19.97 26.28
C ARG A 72 15.85 -18.88 27.14
N GLY A 73 14.61 -19.11 27.53
CA GLY A 73 13.85 -18.16 28.32
C GLY A 73 12.92 -18.84 29.32
N ALA A 74 12.61 -18.09 30.37
CA ALA A 74 11.53 -18.36 31.30
C ALA A 74 10.67 -17.11 31.40
N GLU A 75 9.38 -17.26 31.22
CA GLU A 75 8.42 -16.17 31.32
C GLU A 75 7.34 -16.49 32.35
N THR A 76 6.85 -15.46 33.01
CA THR A 76 5.60 -15.47 33.76
C THR A 76 4.61 -14.57 33.04
N ILE A 77 3.48 -15.13 32.66
CA ILE A 77 2.39 -14.44 31.99
C ILE A 77 1.26 -14.25 33.00
N THR A 78 0.78 -13.02 33.16
CA THR A 78 -0.45 -12.71 33.91
C THR A 78 -1.52 -12.25 32.94
N TYR A 79 -2.49 -13.12 32.69
CA TYR A 79 -3.63 -12.84 31.83
C TYR A 79 -4.78 -12.27 32.64
N HIS A 80 -5.37 -11.17 32.18
CA HIS A 80 -6.54 -10.53 32.79
C HIS A 80 -7.74 -10.73 31.88
N ASN A 81 -8.78 -11.39 32.39
CA ASN A 81 -10.02 -11.59 31.66
C ASN A 81 -10.95 -10.39 31.85
N ASN A 82 -10.90 -9.45 30.94
CA ASN A 82 -11.78 -8.29 30.84
C ASN A 82 -13.05 -8.55 30.00
N SER A 83 -13.18 -9.74 29.40
CA SER A 83 -14.39 -10.07 28.63
C SER A 83 -15.56 -10.42 29.56
N PRO A 84 -16.81 -10.37 29.07
CA PRO A 84 -17.97 -10.84 29.80
C PRO A 84 -18.06 -12.37 29.89
N ASP A 85 -17.12 -13.10 29.28
CA ASP A 85 -17.14 -14.55 29.15
C ASP A 85 -16.36 -15.24 30.27
N THR A 86 -16.76 -16.47 30.58
CA THR A 86 -15.96 -17.37 31.42
C THR A 86 -15.07 -18.23 30.53
N LEU A 87 -13.75 -18.15 30.72
CA LEU A 87 -12.77 -18.87 29.89
C LEU A 87 -12.30 -20.15 30.58
N ASN A 88 -12.31 -21.27 29.86
CA ASN A 88 -11.85 -22.58 30.38
C ASN A 88 -10.41 -22.93 29.95
N TYR A 89 -9.86 -22.18 29.01
CA TYR A 89 -8.54 -22.38 28.43
C TYR A 89 -7.98 -21.07 27.90
N LEU A 90 -6.66 -21.01 27.75
CA LEU A 90 -5.93 -19.90 27.15
C LEU A 90 -5.13 -20.40 25.95
N TRP A 91 -4.83 -19.52 24.99
CA TRP A 91 -4.01 -19.83 23.83
C TRP A 91 -2.74 -18.97 23.78
N LEU A 92 -1.61 -19.59 23.44
CA LEU A 92 -0.36 -18.94 23.08
C LEU A 92 -0.02 -19.17 21.60
N GLN A 93 0.54 -18.17 20.95
CA GLN A 93 1.23 -18.25 19.66
C GLN A 93 2.65 -18.77 19.85
N LEU A 94 3.04 -19.73 19.02
CA LEU A 94 4.35 -20.39 18.99
C LEU A 94 4.99 -20.21 17.59
N ASP A 95 5.13 -18.97 17.14
CA ASP A 95 5.48 -18.63 15.75
C ASP A 95 6.80 -19.24 15.27
N GLN A 96 7.80 -19.40 16.15
CA GLN A 96 9.04 -20.10 15.79
C GLN A 96 8.81 -21.52 15.26
N ASN A 97 7.67 -22.15 15.57
CA ASN A 97 7.34 -23.49 15.08
C ASN A 97 7.20 -23.58 13.55
N ILE A 98 7.15 -22.46 12.82
CA ILE A 98 7.27 -22.49 11.35
C ILE A 98 8.61 -23.08 10.89
N TYR A 99 9.66 -23.00 11.72
CA TYR A 99 10.98 -23.51 11.41
C TYR A 99 11.17 -24.99 11.76
N LYS A 100 10.13 -25.69 12.22
CA LYS A 100 10.17 -27.16 12.36
C LYS A 100 10.22 -27.80 10.97
N PRO A 101 11.04 -28.85 10.75
CA PRO A 101 11.13 -29.53 9.44
C PRO A 101 9.78 -30.00 8.87
N ASN A 102 8.84 -30.36 9.74
CA ASN A 102 7.49 -30.81 9.38
C ASN A 102 6.39 -29.78 9.69
N SER A 103 6.73 -28.48 9.73
CA SER A 103 5.72 -27.43 9.89
C SER A 103 4.78 -27.38 8.68
N ASP A 104 3.53 -26.96 8.90
CA ASP A 104 2.58 -26.78 7.79
C ASP A 104 3.13 -25.80 6.74
N ALA A 105 3.76 -24.69 7.18
CA ALA A 105 4.40 -23.71 6.30
C ALA A 105 5.37 -24.36 5.31
N ARG A 106 6.22 -25.29 5.78
CA ARG A 106 7.16 -26.02 4.92
C ARG A 106 6.47 -27.07 4.06
N MET A 107 5.52 -27.82 4.62
CA MET A 107 4.83 -28.90 3.92
C MET A 107 3.87 -28.40 2.83
N SER A 108 3.32 -27.18 2.96
CA SER A 108 2.44 -26.57 1.97
C SER A 108 3.16 -25.70 0.95
N ALA A 109 4.47 -25.47 1.11
CA ALA A 109 5.24 -24.63 0.19
C ALA A 109 5.31 -25.25 -1.21
N THR A 110 4.93 -24.47 -2.23
CA THR A 110 5.05 -24.87 -3.63
C THR A 110 6.35 -24.38 -4.25
N SER A 111 6.91 -25.16 -5.17
CA SER A 111 8.06 -24.73 -5.99
C SER A 111 7.59 -24.00 -7.26
N VAL A 112 8.54 -23.47 -8.02
CA VAL A 112 8.31 -22.99 -9.39
C VAL A 112 7.71 -24.11 -10.26
N SER A 113 6.96 -23.75 -11.31
CA SER A 113 6.33 -24.75 -12.19
C SER A 113 7.37 -25.67 -12.85
N ARG A 114 6.93 -26.84 -13.32
CA ARG A 114 7.82 -27.79 -14.01
C ARG A 114 8.49 -27.16 -15.24
N GLU A 115 7.76 -26.32 -15.96
CA GLU A 115 8.24 -25.59 -17.12
C GLU A 115 9.32 -24.59 -16.72
N ALA A 116 9.08 -23.81 -15.67
CA ALA A 116 10.04 -22.84 -15.15
C ALA A 116 11.29 -23.50 -14.57
N TRP A 117 11.16 -24.71 -14.01
CA TRP A 117 12.30 -25.52 -13.55
C TRP A 117 13.16 -26.01 -14.70
N ALA A 118 12.55 -26.58 -15.75
CA ALA A 118 13.28 -27.21 -16.85
C ALA A 118 13.84 -26.19 -17.85
N LYS A 119 13.05 -25.15 -18.17
CA LYS A 119 13.39 -24.14 -19.19
C LYS A 119 12.76 -22.80 -18.82
N PRO A 120 13.35 -22.05 -17.87
CA PRO A 120 12.85 -20.73 -17.51
C PRO A 120 12.90 -19.78 -18.72
N ARG A 121 11.85 -18.99 -18.97
CA ARG A 121 11.84 -18.04 -20.10
C ARG A 121 12.69 -16.81 -19.80
N SER A 122 12.77 -16.46 -18.53
CA SER A 122 13.75 -15.53 -18.00
C SER A 122 14.33 -16.10 -16.70
N PRO A 123 15.57 -15.77 -16.31
CA PRO A 123 16.12 -16.39 -15.11
C PRO A 123 15.58 -15.80 -13.80
N GLU A 124 14.58 -14.91 -13.86
CA GLU A 124 13.71 -14.54 -12.75
C GLU A 124 12.63 -15.59 -12.49
N GLU A 125 12.16 -16.30 -13.52
CA GLU A 125 11.16 -17.37 -13.42
C GLU A 125 11.75 -18.69 -12.89
N GLY A 126 13.05 -18.93 -13.11
CA GLY A 126 13.72 -20.19 -12.76
C GLY A 126 14.04 -20.35 -11.26
N MET A 127 14.40 -21.58 -10.86
CA MET A 127 14.87 -21.88 -9.51
C MET A 127 16.19 -21.14 -9.21
N LYS A 128 16.21 -20.37 -8.12
CA LYS A 128 17.37 -19.56 -7.70
C LYS A 128 18.24 -20.34 -6.71
N PHE A 129 19.55 -20.05 -6.69
CA PHE A 129 20.49 -20.65 -5.73
C PHE A 129 20.05 -20.47 -4.29
N ASP A 130 19.63 -19.24 -3.91
CA ASP A 130 19.19 -18.96 -2.55
C ASP A 130 17.93 -19.74 -2.19
N ALA A 131 16.95 -19.84 -3.10
CA ALA A 131 15.72 -20.61 -2.88
C ALA A 131 15.99 -22.11 -2.70
N LEU A 132 16.91 -22.68 -3.49
CA LEU A 132 17.32 -24.07 -3.31
C LEU A 132 18.10 -24.27 -2.00
N ARG A 133 18.96 -23.32 -1.63
CA ARG A 133 19.66 -23.33 -0.33
C ARG A 133 18.69 -23.27 0.84
N THR A 134 17.69 -22.39 0.80
CA THR A 134 16.61 -22.30 1.80
C THR A 134 15.86 -23.63 1.90
N THR A 135 15.56 -24.26 0.77
CA THR A 135 14.89 -25.57 0.75
C THR A 135 15.73 -26.63 1.46
N PHE A 136 17.01 -26.76 1.13
CA PHE A 136 17.87 -27.77 1.76
C PHE A 136 18.11 -27.52 3.25
N GLU A 137 18.40 -26.27 3.63
CA GLU A 137 18.59 -25.92 5.04
C GLU A 137 17.29 -26.13 5.83
N GLY A 138 16.13 -25.84 5.23
CA GLY A 138 14.82 -26.08 5.83
C GLY A 138 14.47 -27.55 6.05
N LEU A 139 15.17 -28.50 5.42
CA LEU A 139 14.96 -29.92 5.70
C LEU A 139 15.70 -30.40 6.95
N THR A 140 16.81 -29.75 7.30
CA THR A 140 17.73 -30.19 8.35
C THR A 140 17.74 -29.28 9.57
N PHE A 141 17.34 -28.02 9.43
CA PHE A 141 17.32 -27.06 10.53
C PHE A 141 16.30 -27.45 11.61
N ASP A 142 16.82 -27.73 12.79
CA ASP A 142 16.10 -28.07 14.02
C ASP A 142 15.59 -26.79 14.72
N GLY A 143 14.58 -26.18 14.09
CA GLY A 143 13.96 -24.93 14.56
C GLY A 143 12.67 -25.14 15.35
N GLY A 144 12.16 -24.03 15.89
CA GLY A 144 10.90 -23.98 16.64
C GLY A 144 11.04 -24.15 18.14
N PHE A 145 9.97 -23.79 18.85
CA PHE A 145 9.94 -23.84 20.30
C PHE A 145 10.03 -25.28 20.80
N ASN A 146 10.97 -25.48 21.72
CA ASN A 146 11.01 -26.59 22.65
C ASN A 146 10.48 -26.10 24.00
N ILE A 147 9.22 -26.42 24.30
CA ILE A 147 8.57 -26.06 25.58
C ILE A 147 9.00 -27.08 26.64
N THR A 148 9.73 -26.62 27.66
CA THR A 148 10.28 -27.48 28.71
C THR A 148 9.45 -27.49 29.98
N LYS A 149 8.62 -26.46 30.21
CA LYS A 149 7.77 -26.35 31.41
C LYS A 149 6.55 -25.46 31.13
N VAL A 150 5.40 -25.86 31.69
CA VAL A 150 4.18 -25.03 31.76
C VAL A 150 3.52 -25.26 33.13
N ASN A 151 3.65 -24.29 34.05
CA ASN A 151 3.21 -24.45 35.44
C ASN A 151 2.44 -23.24 35.96
N SER A 152 1.64 -23.41 37.02
CA SER A 152 1.11 -22.31 37.83
C SER A 152 1.19 -22.67 39.31
N GLY A 153 1.75 -21.77 40.13
CA GLY A 153 1.94 -22.02 41.57
C GLY A 153 2.70 -23.32 41.88
N GLY A 154 3.71 -23.65 41.06
CA GLY A 154 4.49 -24.88 41.17
C GLY A 154 3.81 -26.17 40.66
N ARG A 155 2.55 -26.11 40.22
CA ARG A 155 1.81 -27.26 39.67
C ARG A 155 1.88 -27.27 38.15
N LYS A 156 2.07 -28.46 37.56
CA LYS A 156 2.05 -28.64 36.11
C LYS A 156 0.65 -28.37 35.54
N LEU A 157 0.58 -27.60 34.46
CA LEU A 157 -0.65 -27.38 33.71
C LEU A 157 -0.74 -28.37 32.54
N ALA A 158 -1.96 -28.79 32.22
CA ALA A 158 -2.23 -29.53 30.99
C ALA A 158 -2.19 -28.57 29.80
N TYR A 159 -1.52 -28.95 28.73
CA TYR A 159 -1.46 -28.16 27.51
C TYR A 159 -1.38 -29.06 26.28
N VAL A 160 -1.79 -28.51 25.14
CA VAL A 160 -1.70 -29.16 23.82
C VAL A 160 -1.06 -28.18 22.85
N ILE A 161 0.06 -28.59 22.24
CA ILE A 161 0.64 -27.85 21.12
C ILE A 161 -0.08 -28.30 19.84
N ASN A 162 -0.79 -27.38 19.22
CA ASN A 162 -1.36 -27.55 17.90
C ASN A 162 -0.56 -26.70 16.91
N ARG A 163 0.52 -27.30 16.37
CA ARG A 163 1.42 -26.69 15.38
C ARG A 163 1.99 -25.36 15.86
N THR A 164 1.55 -24.23 15.32
CA THR A 164 2.03 -22.88 15.68
C THR A 164 1.25 -22.24 16.82
N MET A 165 0.33 -22.98 17.45
CA MET A 165 -0.46 -22.53 18.59
C MET A 165 -0.33 -23.51 19.77
N MET A 166 -0.54 -23.04 20.99
CA MET A 166 -0.57 -23.88 22.20
C MET A 166 -1.78 -23.52 23.07
N ARG A 167 -2.60 -24.51 23.38
CA ARG A 167 -3.72 -24.39 24.33
C ARG A 167 -3.26 -24.78 25.72
N ILE A 168 -3.57 -23.97 26.72
CA ILE A 168 -3.39 -24.29 28.14
C ILE A 168 -4.78 -24.50 28.75
N ASP A 169 -5.01 -25.67 29.32
CA ASP A 169 -6.27 -26.00 30.00
C ASP A 169 -6.23 -25.45 31.43
N LEU A 170 -7.19 -24.59 31.77
CA LEU A 170 -7.20 -23.94 33.08
C LEU A 170 -7.70 -24.92 34.15
N PRO A 171 -7.02 -25.03 35.31
CA PRO A 171 -7.48 -25.91 36.39
C PRO A 171 -8.85 -25.53 36.93
N GLN A 172 -9.22 -24.25 36.84
CA GLN A 172 -10.53 -23.70 37.17
C GLN A 172 -10.91 -22.65 36.10
N PRO A 173 -12.19 -22.55 35.73
CA PRO A 173 -12.64 -21.54 34.77
C PRO A 173 -12.33 -20.12 35.26
N LEU A 174 -11.78 -19.29 34.37
CA LEU A 174 -11.45 -17.89 34.62
C LEU A 174 -12.67 -17.01 34.36
N LYS A 175 -13.30 -16.50 35.42
CA LYS A 175 -14.50 -15.66 35.33
C LYS A 175 -14.18 -14.24 34.84
N PRO A 176 -15.18 -13.48 34.37
CA PRO A 176 -15.02 -12.05 34.09
C PRO A 176 -14.39 -11.29 35.26
N GLY A 177 -13.43 -10.41 34.95
CA GLY A 177 -12.66 -9.61 35.91
C GLY A 177 -11.58 -10.37 36.68
N GLN A 178 -11.43 -11.69 36.50
CA GLN A 178 -10.38 -12.47 37.15
C GLN A 178 -9.08 -12.46 36.35
N ARG A 179 -7.98 -12.78 37.04
CA ARG A 179 -6.65 -12.94 36.45
C ARG A 179 -6.07 -14.32 36.72
N PHE A 180 -5.22 -14.80 35.83
CA PHE A 180 -4.51 -16.06 35.98
C PHE A 180 -3.03 -15.87 35.61
N SER A 181 -2.14 -16.34 36.49
CA SER A 181 -0.69 -16.27 36.28
C SER A 181 -0.11 -17.67 36.11
N PHE A 182 0.74 -17.84 35.10
CA PHE A 182 1.42 -19.10 34.81
C PHE A 182 2.81 -18.85 34.23
N GLU A 183 3.66 -19.87 34.32
CA GLU A 183 5.04 -19.87 33.88
C GLU A 183 5.20 -20.75 32.64
N VAL A 184 6.01 -20.30 31.69
CA VAL A 184 6.46 -21.09 30.54
C VAL A 184 7.97 -21.03 30.46
N GLU A 185 8.63 -22.19 30.32
CA GLU A 185 10.06 -22.26 30.01
C GLU A 185 10.24 -22.88 28.62
N TRP A 186 11.14 -22.30 27.85
CA TRP A 186 11.32 -22.65 26.45
C TRP A 186 12.76 -22.41 25.97
N ASN A 187 13.13 -23.06 24.88
CA ASN A 187 14.38 -22.81 24.16
C ASN A 187 14.19 -23.09 22.66
N TYR A 188 15.02 -22.49 21.82
CA TYR A 188 15.10 -22.79 20.39
C TYR A 188 16.45 -22.36 19.79
N LYS A 189 16.78 -22.90 18.60
CA LYS A 189 17.92 -22.47 17.78
C LYS A 189 17.53 -21.29 16.89
N ILE A 190 18.38 -20.28 16.84
CA ILE A 190 18.18 -19.08 16.05
C ILE A 190 18.59 -19.39 14.61
N ASN A 191 17.70 -19.11 13.66
CA ASN A 191 17.91 -19.32 12.24
C ASN A 191 18.89 -18.29 11.64
N GLU A 192 19.66 -18.69 10.62
CA GLU A 192 20.40 -17.72 9.80
C GLU A 192 19.40 -17.01 8.89
N GLN A 193 19.16 -15.72 9.14
CA GLN A 193 18.07 -14.98 8.52
C GLN A 193 18.23 -14.93 6.99
N LYS A 194 19.45 -14.73 6.48
CA LYS A 194 19.74 -14.70 5.03
C LYS A 194 19.61 -16.06 4.32
N VAL A 195 19.45 -17.15 5.07
CA VAL A 195 19.29 -18.50 4.52
C VAL A 195 17.84 -18.96 4.65
N LEU A 196 17.29 -18.92 5.87
CA LEU A 196 15.97 -19.46 6.18
C LEU A 196 14.86 -18.40 6.15
N GLY A 197 15.22 -17.13 5.99
CA GLY A 197 14.28 -16.01 5.96
C GLY A 197 13.54 -15.79 7.28
N GLY A 198 12.44 -15.08 7.17
CA GLY A 198 11.56 -14.70 8.29
C GLY A 198 12.00 -13.44 9.02
N ARG A 199 11.30 -13.18 10.13
CA ARG A 199 11.21 -11.89 10.83
C ARG A 199 12.14 -11.77 12.05
N SER A 200 12.99 -12.78 12.21
CA SER A 200 14.00 -12.89 13.25
C SER A 200 15.13 -13.79 12.75
N GLY A 201 16.31 -13.63 13.31
CA GLY A 201 17.43 -14.52 13.10
C GLY A 201 18.76 -13.85 13.41
N PHE A 202 19.84 -14.51 13.01
CA PHE A 202 21.17 -13.93 13.04
C PHE A 202 21.71 -13.73 11.63
N GLU A 203 22.68 -12.82 11.50
CA GLU A 203 23.63 -12.82 10.39
C GLU A 203 25.05 -13.05 10.87
N LYS A 204 25.84 -13.62 9.98
CA LYS A 204 27.27 -13.83 10.16
C LYS A 204 28.05 -12.88 9.27
N PHE A 205 29.00 -12.15 9.84
CA PHE A 205 29.91 -11.28 9.13
C PHE A 205 31.18 -12.04 8.69
N ASP A 206 31.89 -11.49 7.70
CA ASP A 206 33.15 -12.06 7.17
C ASP A 206 34.25 -12.15 8.25
N ASP A 207 34.22 -11.24 9.22
CA ASP A 207 35.12 -11.21 10.39
C ASP A 207 34.72 -12.22 11.49
N LYS A 208 33.76 -13.11 11.18
CA LYS A 208 33.20 -14.14 12.06
C LYS A 208 32.37 -13.59 13.22
N ASN A 209 32.06 -12.31 13.30
CA ASN A 209 31.11 -11.80 14.29
C ASN A 209 29.67 -12.08 13.87
N ASP A 210 28.76 -12.12 14.84
CA ASP A 210 27.33 -12.32 14.60
C ASP A 210 26.53 -11.08 15.08
N LEU A 211 25.42 -10.81 14.42
CA LEU A 211 24.40 -9.83 14.84
C LEU A 211 23.06 -10.56 14.90
N PHE A 212 22.37 -10.39 16.02
CA PHE A 212 21.11 -11.07 16.31
C PHE A 212 19.97 -10.07 16.31
N GLU A 213 18.92 -10.36 15.55
CA GLU A 213 17.63 -9.67 15.56
C GLU A 213 16.57 -10.66 16.02
N ILE A 214 16.15 -10.51 17.27
CA ILE A 214 15.37 -11.51 18.01
C ILE A 214 13.97 -10.97 18.25
N ALA A 215 13.01 -11.59 17.58
CA ALA A 215 11.60 -11.24 17.62
C ALA A 215 10.73 -12.48 17.48
N GLN A 216 9.44 -12.37 17.87
CA GLN A 216 8.52 -13.52 17.92
C GLN A 216 9.15 -14.71 18.70
N TRP A 217 9.91 -14.38 19.75
CA TRP A 217 10.95 -15.24 20.32
C TRP A 217 10.55 -15.89 21.64
N PHE A 218 9.34 -15.61 22.11
CA PHE A 218 8.73 -16.22 23.28
C PHE A 218 7.29 -16.63 22.96
N PRO A 219 6.69 -17.58 23.69
CA PRO A 219 5.26 -17.88 23.59
C PRO A 219 4.40 -16.65 23.94
N ARG A 220 3.65 -16.14 22.96
CA ARG A 220 2.87 -14.89 23.11
C ARG A 220 1.39 -15.18 23.29
N MET A 221 0.68 -14.45 24.14
CA MET A 221 -0.75 -14.65 24.39
C MET A 221 -1.53 -14.32 23.11
N ALA A 222 -2.30 -15.29 22.63
CA ALA A 222 -3.19 -15.06 21.51
C ALA A 222 -4.26 -14.04 21.91
N ALA A 223 -4.68 -13.20 20.95
CA ALA A 223 -5.76 -12.26 21.19
C ALA A 223 -7.09 -13.00 21.43
N TYR A 224 -7.92 -12.49 22.34
CA TYR A 224 -9.32 -12.88 22.51
C TYR A 224 -10.21 -11.63 22.53
N TYR A 225 -11.16 -11.52 21.60
CA TYR A 225 -11.96 -10.31 21.44
C TYR A 225 -13.34 -10.59 20.85
N ASP A 226 -14.18 -9.56 20.88
CA ASP A 226 -15.61 -9.57 20.58
C ASP A 226 -16.00 -10.04 19.17
N VAL A 227 -15.09 -9.92 18.18
CA VAL A 227 -15.40 -10.24 16.78
C VAL A 227 -15.10 -11.70 16.41
N TYR A 228 -13.99 -12.26 16.88
CA TYR A 228 -13.54 -13.60 16.48
C TYR A 228 -13.32 -14.56 17.64
N GLY A 229 -13.54 -14.13 18.88
CA GLY A 229 -13.09 -14.88 20.05
C GLY A 229 -11.56 -14.97 20.03
N TRP A 230 -11.02 -16.19 20.15
CA TRP A 230 -9.57 -16.40 20.05
C TRP A 230 -9.10 -16.17 18.60
N GLN A 231 -7.99 -15.45 18.41
CA GLN A 231 -7.26 -15.46 17.14
C GLN A 231 -6.17 -16.52 17.18
N HIS A 232 -6.50 -17.72 16.71
CA HIS A 232 -5.63 -18.90 16.74
C HIS A 232 -5.48 -19.59 15.38
N LYS A 233 -5.59 -18.80 14.30
CA LYS A 233 -5.24 -19.24 12.95
C LYS A 233 -3.75 -19.62 12.88
N GLN A 234 -3.45 -20.67 12.14
CA GLN A 234 -2.09 -21.18 12.01
C GLN A 234 -1.19 -20.19 11.27
N PHE A 235 0.06 -20.07 11.70
CA PHE A 235 1.09 -19.27 11.02
C PHE A 235 1.74 -20.04 9.88
N LEU A 236 1.60 -19.52 8.65
CA LEU A 236 2.24 -20.11 7.47
C LEU A 236 3.38 -19.25 6.91
N GLY A 237 3.61 -18.07 7.48
CA GLY A 237 4.75 -17.20 7.16
C GLY A 237 4.39 -15.85 6.56
N ALA A 238 3.19 -15.67 6.01
CA ALA A 238 2.83 -14.44 5.31
C ALA A 238 2.08 -13.42 6.19
N GLY A 239 1.09 -13.84 6.97
CA GLY A 239 0.42 -12.92 7.91
C GLY A 239 1.31 -12.61 9.12
N GLU A 240 1.27 -11.40 9.64
CA GLU A 240 2.02 -11.03 10.87
C GLU A 240 1.36 -11.60 12.13
N PHE A 241 1.02 -10.77 13.12
CA PHE A 241 0.55 -11.22 14.42
C PHE A 241 -0.48 -10.25 14.99
N THR A 242 -1.41 -10.76 15.80
CA THR A 242 -2.29 -9.94 16.67
C THR A 242 -2.18 -10.42 18.10
N LEU A 243 -2.00 -9.48 19.03
CA LEU A 243 -1.63 -9.76 20.42
C LEU A 243 -2.33 -8.79 21.38
N GLU A 244 -2.41 -9.18 22.65
CA GLU A 244 -2.96 -8.33 23.70
C GLU A 244 -1.94 -7.32 24.21
N PHE A 245 -2.44 -6.14 24.61
CA PHE A 245 -1.61 -5.15 25.29
C PHE A 245 -1.26 -5.60 26.72
N GLY A 246 -0.09 -5.22 27.19
CA GLY A 246 0.28 -5.34 28.60
C GLY A 246 1.63 -4.73 28.92
N ASP A 247 2.04 -4.91 30.17
CA ASP A 247 3.33 -4.43 30.66
C ASP A 247 4.38 -5.55 30.59
N TYR A 248 5.59 -5.19 30.20
CA TYR A 248 6.72 -6.10 30.04
C TYR A 248 7.86 -5.69 30.97
N ASP A 249 8.34 -6.65 31.75
CA ASP A 249 9.54 -6.55 32.61
C ASP A 249 10.53 -7.62 32.15
N VAL A 250 11.58 -7.21 31.43
CA VAL A 250 12.41 -8.13 30.62
C VAL A 250 13.89 -8.01 30.97
N GLU A 251 14.50 -9.14 31.33
CA GLU A 251 15.94 -9.28 31.55
C GLU A 251 16.58 -10.13 30.45
N ILE A 252 17.56 -9.57 29.74
CA ILE A 252 18.27 -10.21 28.63
C ILE A 252 19.74 -10.35 29.00
N THR A 253 20.17 -11.61 29.18
CA THR A 253 21.57 -11.94 29.43
C THR A 253 22.28 -12.24 28.10
N VAL A 254 23.34 -11.49 27.80
CA VAL A 254 24.15 -11.57 26.56
C VAL A 254 25.64 -11.56 26.90
N PRO A 255 26.54 -11.91 25.96
CA PRO A 255 27.98 -11.68 26.12
C PRO A 255 28.28 -10.23 26.55
N SER A 256 29.26 -10.04 27.45
CA SER A 256 29.47 -8.74 28.09
C SER A 256 30.02 -7.64 27.17
N ASP A 257 30.51 -8.02 25.99
CA ASP A 257 30.94 -7.16 24.90
C ASP A 257 29.78 -6.71 23.97
N HIS A 258 28.58 -7.26 24.11
CA HIS A 258 27.43 -6.87 23.30
C HIS A 258 26.78 -5.56 23.78
N ILE A 259 26.24 -4.79 22.84
CA ILE A 259 25.23 -3.76 23.08
C ILE A 259 23.86 -4.36 22.73
N VAL A 260 22.81 -3.96 23.46
CA VAL A 260 21.44 -4.44 23.26
C VAL A 260 20.52 -3.28 22.92
N ALA A 261 19.83 -3.38 21.79
CA ALA A 261 18.70 -2.53 21.42
C ALA A 261 17.42 -3.31 21.75
N SER A 262 16.40 -2.69 22.34
CA SER A 262 15.20 -3.42 22.73
C SER A 262 13.98 -2.53 22.89
N THR A 263 12.79 -3.11 22.68
CA THR A 263 11.52 -2.53 23.14
C THR A 263 11.63 -2.09 24.60
N GLY A 264 11.05 -0.93 24.93
CA GLY A 264 11.00 -0.41 26.30
C GLY A 264 12.19 0.47 26.69
N VAL A 265 12.22 0.84 27.96
CA VAL A 265 13.20 1.74 28.56
C VAL A 265 14.24 0.95 29.35
N LEU A 266 15.52 1.23 29.12
CA LEU A 266 16.63 0.66 29.87
C LEU A 266 16.60 1.07 31.35
N GLN A 267 16.58 0.09 32.26
CA GLN A 267 16.45 0.30 33.70
C GLN A 267 17.79 0.28 34.45
N ASN A 268 18.81 -0.40 33.92
CA ASN A 268 20.09 -0.59 34.60
C ASN A 268 21.32 -0.05 33.83
N PRO A 269 21.30 1.19 33.30
CA PRO A 269 22.41 1.72 32.50
C PRO A 269 23.75 1.77 33.26
N GLY A 270 23.72 1.90 34.59
CA GLY A 270 24.93 1.87 35.42
C GLY A 270 25.69 0.53 35.40
N SER A 271 25.00 -0.57 35.11
CA SER A 271 25.58 -1.92 35.10
C SER A 271 26.05 -2.37 33.72
N VAL A 272 25.50 -1.78 32.64
CA VAL A 272 25.72 -2.28 31.27
C VAL A 272 26.42 -1.30 30.33
N LEU A 273 26.45 0.00 30.68
CA LEU A 273 27.10 1.06 29.91
C LEU A 273 28.31 1.63 30.65
N THR A 274 29.32 2.05 29.90
CA THR A 274 30.47 2.81 30.45
C THR A 274 30.06 4.21 30.89
N SER A 275 30.89 4.87 31.72
CA SER A 275 30.59 6.26 32.13
C SER A 275 30.46 7.21 30.94
N ALA A 276 31.37 7.12 29.96
CA ALA A 276 31.33 7.96 28.77
C ALA A 276 30.04 7.75 27.96
N GLN A 277 29.60 6.50 27.78
CA GLN A 277 28.34 6.19 27.09
C GLN A 277 27.13 6.77 27.84
N ARG A 278 27.10 6.68 29.17
CA ARG A 278 26.01 7.29 29.99
C ARG A 278 25.99 8.81 29.88
N ASP A 279 27.15 9.46 29.87
CA ASP A 279 27.25 10.91 29.73
C ASP A 279 26.75 11.37 28.35
N ARG A 280 27.10 10.64 27.28
CA ARG A 280 26.57 10.89 25.93
C ARG A 280 25.06 10.67 25.86
N LEU A 281 24.54 9.61 26.51
CA LEU A 281 23.11 9.33 26.54
C LEU A 281 22.32 10.41 27.30
N ALA A 282 22.86 10.92 28.40
CA ALA A 282 22.26 12.03 29.13
C ALA A 282 22.22 13.32 28.27
N LYS A 283 23.26 13.58 27.49
CA LYS A 283 23.31 14.71 26.55
C LYS A 283 22.29 14.56 25.42
N ALA A 284 22.13 13.35 24.87
CA ALA A 284 21.21 13.07 23.77
C ALA A 284 19.76 13.47 24.08
N LYS A 285 19.32 13.36 25.34
CA LYS A 285 17.95 13.70 25.79
C LYS A 285 17.50 15.12 25.43
N ASN A 286 18.44 16.06 25.33
CA ASN A 286 18.14 17.47 25.03
C ASN A 286 18.86 17.95 23.76
N ALA A 287 19.41 17.02 22.96
CA ALA A 287 20.20 17.37 21.80
C ALA A 287 19.30 17.73 20.61
N LYS A 288 19.75 18.70 19.80
CA LYS A 288 19.06 19.12 18.56
C LYS A 288 19.42 18.25 17.36
N THR A 289 20.47 17.44 17.49
CA THR A 289 20.99 16.54 16.47
C THR A 289 21.37 15.22 17.13
N PRO A 290 21.45 14.11 16.38
CA PRO A 290 21.83 12.82 16.93
C PRO A 290 23.20 12.87 17.61
N VAL A 291 23.30 12.24 18.78
CA VAL A 291 24.53 12.10 19.56
C VAL A 291 24.95 10.65 19.50
N ILE A 292 26.17 10.38 19.03
CA ILE A 292 26.76 9.03 19.04
C ILE A 292 27.02 8.61 20.49
N ILE A 293 26.34 7.57 20.96
CA ILE A 293 26.46 7.00 22.31
C ILE A 293 27.59 5.98 22.35
N VAL A 294 27.55 4.99 21.46
CA VAL A 294 28.62 4.00 21.24
C VAL A 294 29.27 4.35 19.92
N THR A 295 30.56 4.71 19.98
CA THR A 295 31.29 5.16 18.79
C THR A 295 31.72 4.01 17.90
N GLN A 296 31.97 4.28 16.62
CA GLN A 296 32.57 3.29 15.71
C GLN A 296 33.89 2.74 16.25
N ALA A 297 34.75 3.58 16.84
CA ALA A 297 36.01 3.13 17.42
C ALA A 297 35.81 2.17 18.62
N GLU A 298 34.79 2.41 19.44
CA GLU A 298 34.41 1.50 20.54
C GLU A 298 33.88 0.16 20.00
N ALA A 299 33.02 0.19 18.96
CA ALA A 299 32.51 -1.02 18.31
C ALA A 299 33.62 -1.83 17.61
N GLU A 300 34.53 -1.16 16.89
CA GLU A 300 35.70 -1.79 16.26
C GLU A 300 36.71 -2.34 17.27
N ALA A 301 36.77 -1.76 18.48
CA ALA A 301 37.56 -2.33 19.56
C ALA A 301 36.90 -3.60 20.13
N ALA A 302 35.58 -3.57 20.33
CA ALA A 302 34.82 -4.70 20.85
C ALA A 302 34.82 -5.89 19.89
N GLU A 303 34.73 -5.69 18.58
CA GLU A 303 34.65 -6.78 17.60
C GLU A 303 35.95 -7.58 17.39
N LYS A 304 37.08 -7.10 17.95
CA LYS A 304 38.40 -7.75 17.85
C LYS A 304 38.57 -8.92 18.82
N THR A 305 37.81 -8.93 19.91
CA THR A 305 37.86 -9.98 20.92
C THR A 305 36.44 -10.48 21.19
N ARG A 306 36.32 -11.64 21.85
CA ARG A 306 35.03 -12.18 22.29
C ARG A 306 35.04 -12.30 23.79
N ALA A 307 34.05 -11.73 24.45
CA ALA A 307 33.88 -11.91 25.88
C ALA A 307 33.55 -13.37 26.23
N THR A 308 34.11 -13.86 27.33
CA THR A 308 33.74 -15.14 27.95
C THR A 308 32.76 -14.95 29.11
N THR A 309 32.55 -13.70 29.52
CA THR A 309 31.62 -13.29 30.57
C THR A 309 30.34 -12.74 29.98
N ASN A 310 29.26 -12.74 30.76
CA ASN A 310 27.96 -12.20 30.35
C ASN A 310 27.58 -10.96 31.19
N LYS A 311 26.64 -10.16 30.66
CA LYS A 311 25.94 -9.10 31.39
C LYS A 311 24.45 -9.16 31.11
N THR A 312 23.65 -8.68 32.07
CA THR A 312 22.19 -8.71 32.00
C THR A 312 21.66 -7.29 31.81
N TRP A 313 20.94 -7.07 30.72
CA TRP A 313 20.22 -5.83 30.44
C TRP A 313 18.78 -5.94 30.92
N HIS A 314 18.27 -4.90 31.56
CA HIS A 314 16.92 -4.86 32.12
C HIS A 314 16.10 -3.76 31.46
N PHE A 315 14.96 -4.14 30.86
CA PHE A 315 14.06 -3.23 30.15
C PHE A 315 12.65 -3.32 30.70
N LYS A 316 11.94 -2.18 30.66
CA LYS A 316 10.51 -2.11 30.95
C LYS A 316 9.76 -1.42 29.83
N ALA A 317 8.68 -2.04 29.35
CA ALA A 317 7.74 -1.45 28.42
C ALA A 317 6.34 -1.47 29.03
N LYS A 318 5.56 -0.41 28.81
CA LYS A 318 4.20 -0.29 29.31
C LYS A 318 3.21 -0.26 28.17
N ASN A 319 2.10 -0.98 28.34
CA ASN A 319 0.99 -1.00 27.41
C ASN A 319 1.43 -1.24 25.94
N VAL A 320 2.30 -2.23 25.73
CA VAL A 320 2.74 -2.69 24.39
C VAL A 320 2.18 -4.07 24.10
N ARG A 321 2.15 -4.47 22.83
CA ARG A 321 1.59 -5.77 22.39
C ARG A 321 2.62 -6.86 22.12
N ASP A 322 3.90 -6.50 22.02
CA ASP A 322 5.00 -7.44 21.79
C ASP A 322 6.33 -6.84 22.27
N PHE A 323 7.38 -7.66 22.27
CA PHE A 323 8.71 -7.28 22.72
C PHE A 323 9.80 -7.88 21.80
N ALA A 324 10.64 -7.04 21.22
CA ALA A 324 11.78 -7.47 20.40
C ALA A 324 13.09 -6.88 20.91
N PHE A 325 14.20 -7.51 20.53
CA PHE A 325 15.53 -7.00 20.82
C PHE A 325 16.54 -7.37 19.74
N ALA A 326 17.62 -6.61 19.67
CA ALA A 326 18.79 -6.94 18.87
C ALA A 326 20.05 -6.89 19.73
N SER A 327 21.03 -7.73 19.41
CA SER A 327 22.27 -7.84 20.18
C SER A 327 23.48 -8.07 19.28
N SER A 328 24.52 -7.26 19.47
CA SER A 328 25.82 -7.46 18.83
C SER A 328 26.92 -6.64 19.51
N ARG A 329 28.16 -7.12 19.42
CA ARG A 329 29.36 -6.33 19.74
C ARG A 329 29.70 -5.29 18.66
N LYS A 330 29.14 -5.41 17.46
CA LYS A 330 29.43 -4.50 16.33
C LYS A 330 28.62 -3.21 16.37
N PHE A 331 27.67 -3.06 17.30
CA PHE A 331 26.78 -1.91 17.29
C PHE A 331 27.48 -0.60 17.65
N ILE A 332 27.40 0.33 16.70
CA ILE A 332 27.35 1.77 16.90
C ILE A 332 25.92 2.10 17.36
N TRP A 333 25.79 3.08 18.24
CA TRP A 333 24.50 3.53 18.76
C TRP A 333 24.48 5.05 18.77
N ASP A 334 23.47 5.67 18.16
CA ASP A 334 23.19 7.09 18.28
C ASP A 334 21.77 7.36 18.81
N ALA A 335 21.57 8.56 19.36
CA ALA A 335 20.30 8.92 19.98
C ALA A 335 20.02 10.43 19.92
N GLN A 336 18.73 10.78 19.87
CA GLN A 336 18.21 12.15 19.94
C GLN A 336 16.91 12.18 20.74
N GLY A 337 16.83 13.06 21.74
CA GLY A 337 15.59 13.33 22.46
C GLY A 337 14.69 14.28 21.67
N ILE A 338 13.41 13.96 21.61
CA ILE A 338 12.36 14.81 21.02
C ILE A 338 11.14 14.84 21.95
N LYS A 339 10.27 15.83 21.76
CA LYS A 339 9.02 15.96 22.52
C LYS A 339 7.82 15.64 21.63
N SER A 340 6.93 14.78 22.12
CA SER A 340 5.69 14.40 21.45
C SER A 340 4.52 14.54 22.44
N GLY A 341 3.76 15.63 22.33
CA GLY A 341 2.81 16.05 23.36
C GLY A 341 3.49 16.17 24.73
N ASP A 342 3.02 15.39 25.70
CA ASP A 342 3.58 15.31 27.05
C ASP A 342 4.68 14.24 27.23
N THR A 343 5.04 13.52 26.15
CA THR A 343 6.02 12.42 26.21
C THR A 343 7.40 12.90 25.74
N ASP A 344 8.41 12.67 26.59
CA ASP A 344 9.81 12.77 26.18
C ASP A 344 10.24 11.46 25.51
N VAL A 345 10.53 11.52 24.21
CA VAL A 345 10.84 10.35 23.38
C VAL A 345 12.33 10.33 23.08
N MET A 346 12.97 9.18 23.27
CA MET A 346 14.31 8.92 22.76
C MET A 346 14.23 8.22 21.40
N ALA A 347 14.49 8.96 20.32
CA ALA A 347 14.71 8.42 18.98
C ALA A 347 16.15 7.89 18.89
N MET A 348 16.34 6.65 18.42
CA MET A 348 17.63 5.97 18.47
C MET A 348 17.88 5.10 17.25
N SER A 349 19.15 4.94 16.88
CA SER A 349 19.56 3.96 15.88
C SER A 349 20.73 3.10 16.34
N TYR A 350 20.70 1.81 15.99
CA TYR A 350 21.78 0.85 16.27
C TYR A 350 22.23 0.21 14.97
N TYR A 351 23.50 0.30 14.64
CA TYR A 351 24.00 -0.19 13.35
C TYR A 351 25.47 -0.58 13.42
N PRO A 352 25.92 -1.57 12.64
CA PRO A 352 27.33 -1.89 12.54
C PRO A 352 28.03 -0.92 11.58
N LYS A 353 29.37 -0.88 11.59
CA LYS A 353 30.16 0.00 10.70
C LYS A 353 29.87 -0.23 9.21
N GLU A 354 29.40 -1.41 8.85
CA GLU A 354 28.97 -1.76 7.49
C GLU A 354 27.72 -0.97 7.05
N GLY A 355 26.98 -0.34 7.97
CA GLY A 355 25.90 0.60 7.66
C GLY A 355 26.39 2.02 7.33
N ASN A 356 27.64 2.37 7.65
CA ASN A 356 28.18 3.71 7.44
C ASN A 356 28.64 3.95 6.00
N PRO A 357 28.57 5.20 5.50
CA PRO A 357 28.14 6.41 6.21
C PRO A 357 26.62 6.67 6.12
N LEU A 358 25.85 5.74 5.55
CA LEU A 358 24.43 5.95 5.24
C LEU A 358 23.58 6.00 6.51
N TRP A 359 23.80 5.07 7.44
CA TRP A 359 23.02 4.95 8.68
C TRP A 359 23.24 6.10 9.65
N GLU A 360 24.49 6.43 9.97
CA GLU A 360 24.84 7.57 10.82
C GLU A 360 24.27 8.89 10.31
N LYS A 361 24.14 9.05 8.99
CA LYS A 361 23.63 10.27 8.39
C LYS A 361 22.10 10.40 8.45
N TYR A 362 21.37 9.32 8.22
CA TYR A 362 19.93 9.41 7.94
C TYR A 362 19.03 8.70 8.97
N SER A 363 19.52 7.67 9.68
CA SER A 363 18.63 6.75 10.41
C SER A 363 17.85 7.44 11.53
N THR A 364 18.54 8.05 12.50
CA THR A 364 17.84 8.71 13.63
C THR A 364 17.08 9.96 13.20
N GLN A 365 17.52 10.65 12.14
CA GLN A 365 16.74 11.74 11.55
C GLN A 365 15.43 11.25 10.93
N ALA A 366 15.44 10.10 10.26
CA ALA A 366 14.22 9.48 9.73
C ALA A 366 13.27 9.05 10.87
N VAL A 367 13.78 8.50 11.98
CA VAL A 367 12.96 8.19 13.17
C VAL A 367 12.26 9.45 13.71
N VAL A 368 13.02 10.54 13.91
CA VAL A 368 12.49 11.83 14.40
C VAL A 368 11.43 12.38 13.45
N HIS A 369 11.75 12.46 12.17
CA HIS A 369 10.85 12.96 11.12
C HIS A 369 9.54 12.17 11.07
N THR A 370 9.62 10.84 11.18
CA THR A 370 8.44 9.98 11.16
C THR A 370 7.48 10.34 12.30
N ILE A 371 8.00 10.50 13.51
CA ILE A 371 7.18 10.89 14.67
C ILE A 371 6.53 12.25 14.44
N GLU A 372 7.29 13.23 13.97
CA GLU A 372 6.79 14.59 13.71
C GLU A 372 5.69 14.63 12.64
N GLN A 373 5.81 13.83 11.56
CA GLN A 373 4.80 13.80 10.50
C GLN A 373 3.57 12.98 10.89
N TYR A 374 3.73 11.79 11.47
CA TYR A 374 2.61 10.92 11.84
C TYR A 374 1.73 11.56 12.93
N ASN A 375 2.33 12.31 13.86
CA ASN A 375 1.58 13.06 14.89
C ASN A 375 0.51 14.00 14.29
N LYS A 376 0.79 14.59 13.11
CA LYS A 376 -0.13 15.54 12.46
C LYS A 376 -1.43 14.89 12.01
N TYR A 377 -1.35 13.64 11.54
CA TYR A 377 -2.46 12.93 10.92
C TYR A 377 -3.11 11.89 11.85
N SER A 378 -2.50 11.60 13.00
CA SER A 378 -2.96 10.55 13.93
C SER A 378 -3.13 11.07 15.37
N PHE A 379 -2.15 10.86 16.24
CA PHE A 379 -2.15 11.31 17.63
C PHE A 379 -0.71 11.50 18.09
N ASP A 380 -0.49 12.19 19.22
CA ASP A 380 0.85 12.30 19.77
C ASP A 380 1.41 10.91 20.16
N TYR A 381 2.59 10.59 19.62
CA TYR A 381 3.37 9.40 19.94
C TYR A 381 3.51 9.21 21.46
N PRO A 382 2.96 8.13 22.04
CA PRO A 382 2.84 7.97 23.49
C PRO A 382 3.97 7.16 24.13
N TYR A 383 4.85 6.54 23.34
CA TYR A 383 5.92 5.69 23.87
C TYR A 383 7.21 6.50 24.14
N PRO A 384 8.02 6.13 25.15
CA PRO A 384 9.23 6.88 25.53
C PRO A 384 10.45 6.60 24.63
N THR A 385 10.37 5.61 23.74
CA THR A 385 11.49 5.21 22.86
C THR A 385 10.97 4.86 21.48
N ALA A 386 11.77 5.16 20.45
CA ALA A 386 11.57 4.71 19.08
C ALA A 386 12.93 4.37 18.46
N ILE A 387 13.09 3.13 17.99
CA ILE A 387 14.38 2.56 17.61
C ILE A 387 14.35 2.04 16.18
N SER A 388 15.41 2.33 15.42
CA SER A 388 15.76 1.65 14.18
C SER A 388 17.05 0.82 14.36
N VAL A 389 17.02 -0.46 14.01
CA VAL A 389 18.21 -1.33 14.07
C VAL A 389 18.59 -1.79 12.68
N ASN A 390 19.88 -1.72 12.36
CA ASN A 390 20.40 -2.33 11.15
C ASN A 390 20.82 -3.77 11.38
N GLY A 391 20.26 -4.68 10.60
CA GLY A 391 20.66 -6.09 10.61
C GLY A 391 20.21 -6.82 9.35
N PRO A 392 20.06 -8.15 9.43
CA PRO A 392 19.65 -8.96 8.28
C PRO A 392 18.17 -8.84 7.92
N VAL A 393 17.28 -8.52 8.86
CA VAL A 393 15.87 -8.24 8.58
C VAL A 393 15.78 -6.84 8.00
N GLY A 394 15.27 -6.73 6.77
CA GLY A 394 15.34 -5.51 5.96
C GLY A 394 14.21 -4.50 6.16
N GLY A 395 13.17 -4.89 6.90
CA GLY A 395 11.95 -4.12 7.21
C GLY A 395 11.05 -5.03 8.04
N MET A 396 10.86 -4.69 9.31
CA MET A 396 9.97 -5.39 10.25
C MET A 396 9.77 -4.55 11.51
N GLU A 397 8.52 -4.44 11.94
CA GLU A 397 8.06 -3.61 13.02
C GLU A 397 7.80 -4.37 14.33
N TYR A 398 8.11 -3.73 15.45
CA TYR A 398 7.68 -4.13 16.80
C TYR A 398 7.45 -2.86 17.63
N PRO A 399 6.76 -2.94 18.79
CA PRO A 399 6.58 -1.77 19.62
C PRO A 399 7.93 -1.15 20.01
N MET A 400 8.10 0.14 19.73
CA MET A 400 9.29 0.96 20.01
C MET A 400 10.57 0.56 19.26
N ILE A 401 10.58 -0.51 18.45
CA ILE A 401 11.78 -1.00 17.76
C ILE A 401 11.44 -1.59 16.39
N SER A 402 12.26 -1.27 15.39
CA SER A 402 12.16 -1.83 14.05
C SER A 402 13.51 -2.33 13.55
N PHE A 403 13.47 -3.33 12.67
CA PHE A 403 14.64 -3.85 11.96
C PHE A 403 14.62 -3.37 10.52
N ASN A 404 15.69 -2.70 10.09
CA ASN A 404 15.73 -2.01 8.80
C ASN A 404 17.01 -2.33 8.01
N GLY A 405 16.87 -2.27 6.70
CA GLY A 405 17.97 -2.15 5.74
C GLY A 405 17.76 -0.94 4.82
N PRO A 406 18.44 -0.85 3.67
CA PRO A 406 19.63 -1.60 3.29
C PRO A 406 20.91 -1.01 3.91
N ARG A 407 22.04 -1.68 3.63
CA ARG A 407 23.41 -1.15 3.84
C ARG A 407 23.97 -0.53 2.55
N PRO A 408 24.99 0.34 2.64
CA PRO A 408 25.82 0.71 1.51
C PRO A 408 26.43 -0.51 0.78
N THR A 409 26.76 -0.32 -0.49
CA THR A 409 27.49 -1.28 -1.29
C THR A 409 28.98 -1.19 -0.96
N LYS A 410 29.60 -2.32 -0.66
CA LYS A 410 31.06 -2.43 -0.53
C LYS A 410 31.66 -2.85 -1.86
N ASP A 411 32.54 -2.03 -2.43
CA ASP A 411 33.32 -2.43 -3.60
C ASP A 411 34.28 -3.57 -3.23
N LYS A 412 34.22 -4.68 -3.97
CA LYS A 412 35.00 -5.88 -3.66
C LYS A 412 36.50 -5.71 -3.90
N LYS A 413 36.93 -4.76 -4.73
CA LYS A 413 38.34 -4.52 -5.07
C LYS A 413 38.96 -3.46 -4.16
N THR A 414 38.26 -2.35 -3.94
CA THR A 414 38.79 -1.22 -3.16
C THR A 414 38.41 -1.28 -1.68
N GLY A 415 37.34 -2.00 -1.34
CA GLY A 415 36.76 -2.01 0.00
C GLY A 415 35.97 -0.75 0.35
N GLU A 416 35.84 0.19 -0.59
CA GLU A 416 35.11 1.45 -0.42
C GLU A 416 33.61 1.21 -0.28
N LEU A 417 32.95 1.97 0.60
CA LEU A 417 31.51 1.94 0.80
C LEU A 417 30.84 3.07 0.01
N THR A 418 30.01 2.74 -0.97
CA THR A 418 29.23 3.67 -1.80
C THR A 418 27.74 3.32 -1.75
N TYR A 419 26.87 4.25 -2.14
CA TYR A 419 25.44 3.95 -2.27
C TYR A 419 24.79 4.78 -3.38
N GLY A 420 23.89 4.14 -4.14
CA GLY A 420 23.11 4.79 -5.19
C GLY A 420 21.82 5.44 -4.67
N LYS A 421 21.11 6.14 -5.57
CA LYS A 421 19.82 6.80 -5.30
C LYS A 421 18.84 5.85 -4.61
N ARG A 422 18.60 4.67 -5.20
CA ARG A 422 17.67 3.66 -4.68
C ARG A 422 18.00 3.22 -3.25
N THR A 423 19.28 3.08 -2.92
CA THR A 423 19.72 2.68 -1.56
C THR A 423 19.45 3.79 -0.55
N LYS A 424 19.72 5.07 -0.89
CA LYS A 424 19.42 6.23 -0.03
C LYS A 424 17.93 6.30 0.30
N TYR A 425 17.08 6.41 -0.72
CA TYR A 425 15.63 6.56 -0.53
C TYR A 425 14.99 5.30 0.03
N GLY A 426 15.53 4.12 -0.30
CA GLY A 426 15.11 2.85 0.28
C GLY A 426 15.32 2.80 1.79
N LEU A 427 16.48 3.23 2.30
CA LEU A 427 16.74 3.29 3.75
C LEU A 427 15.79 4.27 4.45
N ILE A 428 15.74 5.51 3.97
CA ILE A 428 14.92 6.55 4.59
C ILE A 428 13.45 6.11 4.57
N GLY A 429 12.98 5.62 3.42
CA GLY A 429 11.60 5.20 3.23
C GLY A 429 11.19 4.01 4.08
N VAL A 430 12.06 3.00 4.27
CA VAL A 430 11.76 1.86 5.14
C VAL A 430 11.78 2.25 6.61
N ILE A 431 12.74 3.09 7.06
CA ILE A 431 12.71 3.57 8.45
C ILE A 431 11.43 4.37 8.74
N ILE A 432 10.98 5.20 7.79
CA ILE A 432 9.69 5.89 7.92
C ILE A 432 8.53 4.89 8.05
N HIS A 433 8.54 3.83 7.23
CA HIS A 433 7.53 2.78 7.28
C HIS A 433 7.53 2.05 8.63
N GLU A 434 8.66 1.49 9.05
CA GLU A 434 8.73 0.63 10.23
C GLU A 434 8.59 1.41 11.54
N VAL A 435 9.05 2.67 11.58
CA VAL A 435 8.76 3.55 12.73
C VAL A 435 7.29 3.96 12.71
N GLY A 436 6.72 4.20 11.52
CA GLY A 436 5.30 4.49 11.32
C GLY A 436 4.37 3.38 11.85
N HIS A 437 4.82 2.13 11.78
CA HIS A 437 4.08 1.01 12.34
C HIS A 437 3.86 1.08 13.86
N ASN A 438 4.60 1.93 14.58
CA ASN A 438 4.27 2.20 15.96
C ASN A 438 2.84 2.74 16.13
N TYR A 439 2.32 3.49 15.16
CA TYR A 439 0.94 3.98 15.15
C TYR A 439 0.00 2.86 14.69
N PHE A 440 0.27 2.31 13.49
CA PHE A 440 -0.52 1.28 12.84
C PHE A 440 0.37 0.06 12.54
N PRO A 441 0.36 -1.04 13.32
CA PRO A 441 -0.70 -1.39 14.25
C PRO A 441 -0.27 -1.39 15.74
N MET A 442 0.92 -0.91 16.11
CA MET A 442 1.42 -1.15 17.48
C MET A 442 0.65 -0.38 18.56
N ILE A 443 -0.06 0.69 18.21
CA ILE A 443 -0.94 1.43 19.13
C ILE A 443 -2.41 1.28 18.69
N VAL A 444 -2.70 1.38 17.39
CA VAL A 444 -4.00 1.05 16.81
C VAL A 444 -3.97 -0.42 16.40
N ASN A 445 -4.32 -1.30 17.33
CA ASN A 445 -4.04 -2.74 17.30
C ASN A 445 -5.01 -3.52 16.42
N SER A 446 -4.98 -3.32 15.10
CA SER A 446 -5.72 -4.12 14.13
C SER A 446 -5.30 -5.60 14.16
N ASP A 447 -6.21 -6.47 13.69
CA ASP A 447 -5.91 -7.89 13.49
C ASP A 447 -5.23 -8.11 12.14
N GLU A 448 -3.92 -7.91 12.11
CA GLU A 448 -3.11 -8.06 10.92
C GLU A 448 -3.20 -9.45 10.27
N ARG A 449 -3.44 -10.48 11.10
CA ARG A 449 -3.59 -11.85 10.62
C ARG A 449 -4.81 -12.06 9.76
N GLN A 450 -5.78 -11.16 9.90
CA GLN A 450 -7.00 -11.18 9.12
C GLN A 450 -7.03 -10.07 8.07
N TRP A 451 -6.58 -8.87 8.44
CA TRP A 451 -6.77 -7.64 7.66
C TRP A 451 -5.46 -6.87 7.48
N THR A 452 -4.44 -7.48 6.88
CA THR A 452 -3.09 -6.89 6.72
C THR A 452 -3.08 -5.50 6.10
N TRP A 453 -4.04 -5.16 5.23
CA TRP A 453 -4.12 -3.81 4.67
C TRP A 453 -4.39 -2.72 5.72
N MET A 454 -5.02 -3.03 6.84
CA MET A 454 -5.23 -2.06 7.92
C MET A 454 -3.92 -1.64 8.58
N ASP A 455 -2.91 -2.49 8.47
CA ASP A 455 -1.61 -2.31 9.09
C ASP A 455 -0.72 -1.69 8.01
N GLU A 456 -0.55 -2.40 6.91
CA GLU A 456 0.35 -2.04 5.80
C GLU A 456 -0.16 -0.90 4.93
N GLY A 457 -1.47 -0.87 4.65
CA GLY A 457 -2.10 0.10 3.77
C GLY A 457 -2.30 1.45 4.45
N LEU A 458 -2.81 1.46 5.69
CA LEU A 458 -2.93 2.69 6.49
C LEU A 458 -1.54 3.28 6.76
N ASN A 459 -0.56 2.44 7.14
CA ASN A 459 0.80 2.90 7.36
C ASN A 459 1.43 3.43 6.06
N SER A 460 1.27 2.73 4.92
CA SER A 460 1.79 3.17 3.62
C SER A 460 1.21 4.52 3.18
N PHE A 461 -0.07 4.78 3.46
CA PHE A 461 -0.68 6.08 3.15
C PHE A 461 -0.02 7.22 3.95
N VAL A 462 0.13 7.07 5.27
CA VAL A 462 0.78 8.11 6.09
C VAL A 462 2.28 8.20 5.80
N GLN A 463 2.92 7.08 5.45
CA GLN A 463 4.30 7.02 4.98
C GLN A 463 4.49 7.90 3.74
N THR A 464 3.61 7.83 2.75
CA THR A 464 3.65 8.70 1.55
C THR A 464 3.65 10.17 1.95
N LEU A 465 2.74 10.60 2.84
CA LEU A 465 2.69 11.98 3.33
C LEU A 465 3.99 12.39 4.05
N ALA A 466 4.57 11.49 4.83
CA ALA A 466 5.85 11.73 5.51
C ALA A 466 7.02 11.81 4.52
N GLN A 467 7.03 10.97 3.50
CA GLN A 467 8.07 10.95 2.47
C GLN A 467 8.06 12.22 1.61
N GLU A 468 6.88 12.67 1.19
CA GLU A 468 6.71 13.96 0.49
C GLU A 468 7.18 15.15 1.34
N ALA A 469 7.04 15.06 2.67
CA ALA A 469 7.51 16.09 3.60
C ALA A 469 9.04 16.04 3.85
N TRP A 470 9.74 14.98 3.43
CA TRP A 470 11.19 14.84 3.64
C TRP A 470 12.02 15.73 2.70
N GLU A 471 11.69 15.73 1.41
CA GLU A 471 12.30 16.60 0.40
C GLU A 471 11.37 16.82 -0.79
N GLU A 472 11.52 17.95 -1.47
CA GLU A 472 10.81 18.20 -2.73
C GLU A 472 11.16 17.14 -3.78
N GLN A 473 10.18 16.74 -4.59
CA GLN A 473 10.34 15.73 -5.64
C GLN A 473 10.85 14.37 -5.11
N TRP A 474 10.40 13.98 -3.92
CA TRP A 474 10.60 12.63 -3.40
C TRP A 474 10.27 11.59 -4.49
N PRO A 475 11.13 10.59 -4.75
CA PRO A 475 10.90 9.59 -5.77
C PRO A 475 9.87 8.57 -5.28
N GLU A 476 8.59 8.96 -5.34
CA GLU A 476 7.48 8.18 -4.84
C GLU A 476 7.45 6.77 -5.43
N MET A 477 7.17 5.79 -4.57
CA MET A 477 7.10 4.38 -4.95
C MET A 477 5.69 3.80 -4.75
N ARG A 478 4.86 4.41 -3.89
CA ARG A 478 3.50 3.96 -3.54
C ARG A 478 2.59 5.16 -3.26
N GLY A 479 1.28 4.97 -3.17
CA GLY A 479 0.35 6.06 -2.82
C GLY A 479 -0.05 6.99 -3.97
N GLU A 480 0.85 7.30 -4.92
CA GLU A 480 0.49 8.03 -6.14
C GLU A 480 -0.41 7.16 -7.06
N PRO A 481 -1.65 7.60 -7.41
CA PRO A 481 -2.63 6.78 -8.12
C PRO A 481 -2.14 6.24 -9.48
N ARG A 482 -1.31 6.98 -10.23
CA ARG A 482 -0.81 6.50 -11.53
C ARG A 482 0.06 5.24 -11.42
N LEU A 483 0.68 4.99 -10.26
CA LEU A 483 1.61 3.89 -10.05
C LEU A 483 0.91 2.54 -9.82
N ILE A 484 -0.38 2.52 -9.46
CA ILE A 484 -1.11 1.26 -9.21
C ILE A 484 -1.76 0.64 -10.47
N THR A 485 -1.79 1.39 -11.58
CA THR A 485 -2.56 1.04 -12.78
C THR A 485 -2.19 -0.33 -13.37
N ASP A 486 -0.90 -0.70 -13.42
CA ASP A 486 -0.45 -2.01 -13.92
C ASP A 486 -0.93 -3.18 -13.04
N TYR A 487 -1.01 -2.98 -11.73
CA TYR A 487 -1.61 -3.97 -10.83
C TYR A 487 -3.11 -4.09 -11.08
N MET A 488 -3.82 -2.97 -11.22
CA MET A 488 -5.26 -2.95 -11.46
C MET A 488 -5.65 -3.57 -12.82
N LYS A 489 -4.77 -3.49 -13.84
CA LYS A 489 -4.90 -4.23 -15.12
C LYS A 489 -4.69 -5.74 -14.98
N SER A 490 -3.94 -6.17 -13.97
CA SER A 490 -3.50 -7.56 -13.85
C SER A 490 -4.66 -8.48 -13.51
N ARG A 491 -4.67 -9.69 -14.08
CA ARG A 491 -5.58 -10.76 -13.65
C ARG A 491 -5.08 -11.51 -12.41
N ASN A 492 -3.83 -11.29 -12.01
CA ASN A 492 -3.22 -11.94 -10.85
C ASN A 492 -3.45 -11.10 -9.58
N GLN A 493 -4.70 -10.81 -9.25
CA GLN A 493 -5.08 -9.99 -8.10
C GLN A 493 -6.29 -10.57 -7.37
N VAL A 494 -6.50 -10.12 -6.14
CA VAL A 494 -7.64 -10.43 -5.27
C VAL A 494 -8.11 -9.13 -4.62
N PRO A 495 -9.35 -9.05 -4.10
CA PRO A 495 -9.81 -7.88 -3.35
C PRO A 495 -8.90 -7.55 -2.16
N ILE A 496 -8.87 -6.29 -1.72
CA ILE A 496 -8.10 -5.87 -0.52
C ILE A 496 -8.59 -6.61 0.73
N MET A 497 -9.91 -6.90 0.79
CA MET A 497 -10.55 -7.67 1.86
C MET A 497 -10.26 -9.19 1.78
N THR A 498 -9.01 -9.57 1.56
CA THR A 498 -8.53 -10.96 1.50
C THR A 498 -7.55 -11.23 2.66
N ASN A 499 -7.64 -12.43 3.24
CA ASN A 499 -6.72 -12.85 4.30
C ASN A 499 -5.25 -12.90 3.81
N SER A 500 -4.31 -12.54 4.68
CA SER A 500 -2.87 -12.44 4.40
C SER A 500 -2.26 -13.70 3.77
N GLU A 501 -2.70 -14.87 4.25
CA GLU A 501 -2.17 -16.16 3.80
C GLU A 501 -2.68 -16.55 2.40
N SER A 502 -3.59 -15.77 1.81
CA SER A 502 -4.21 -16.01 0.50
C SER A 502 -3.91 -14.92 -0.53
N LEU A 503 -3.01 -13.98 -0.23
CA LEU A 503 -2.67 -12.89 -1.15
C LEU A 503 -1.79 -13.36 -2.31
N LEU A 504 -2.19 -13.01 -3.54
CA LEU A 504 -1.43 -13.35 -4.76
C LEU A 504 -0.26 -12.38 -5.03
N GLN A 505 -0.46 -11.10 -4.71
CA GLN A 505 0.56 -10.04 -4.84
C GLN A 505 0.56 -9.20 -3.57
N PHE A 506 1.22 -9.72 -2.52
CA PHE A 506 1.21 -9.16 -1.17
C PHE A 506 1.51 -7.65 -1.16
N GLY A 507 2.63 -7.22 -1.77
CA GLY A 507 3.03 -5.82 -1.82
C GLY A 507 2.00 -4.88 -2.48
N ASN A 508 1.32 -5.32 -3.53
CA ASN A 508 0.34 -4.49 -4.21
C ASN A 508 -1.01 -4.48 -3.50
N ASN A 509 -1.45 -5.62 -2.98
CA ASN A 509 -2.75 -5.75 -2.32
C ASN A 509 -2.76 -5.14 -0.91
N ALA A 510 -1.74 -5.41 -0.10
CA ALA A 510 -1.68 -4.96 1.29
C ALA A 510 -1.18 -3.53 1.45
N TYR A 511 -0.31 -3.03 0.54
CA TYR A 511 0.31 -1.71 0.66
C TYR A 511 -0.16 -0.74 -0.42
N ALA A 512 0.15 -1.05 -1.70
CA ALA A 512 0.08 -0.05 -2.75
C ALA A 512 -1.36 0.33 -3.16
N LYS A 513 -2.27 -0.64 -3.32
CA LYS A 513 -3.67 -0.38 -3.68
C LYS A 513 -4.43 0.34 -2.55
N PRO A 514 -4.34 -0.05 -1.27
CA PRO A 514 -4.95 0.71 -0.18
C PRO A 514 -4.38 2.13 -0.07
N ALA A 515 -3.06 2.32 -0.18
CA ALA A 515 -2.46 3.64 -0.14
C ALA A 515 -2.94 4.53 -1.29
N ALA A 516 -2.97 4.00 -2.53
CA ALA A 516 -3.51 4.72 -3.68
C ALA A 516 -4.99 5.05 -3.50
N ALA A 517 -5.80 4.11 -3.01
CA ALA A 517 -7.21 4.36 -2.71
C ALA A 517 -7.37 5.52 -1.71
N LEU A 518 -6.62 5.50 -0.61
CA LEU A 518 -6.70 6.58 0.39
C LEU A 518 -6.20 7.92 -0.15
N THR A 519 -5.20 7.93 -1.03
CA THR A 519 -4.79 9.15 -1.75
C THR A 519 -5.91 9.67 -2.66
N VAL A 520 -6.57 8.81 -3.45
CA VAL A 520 -7.73 9.20 -4.28
C VAL A 520 -8.85 9.74 -3.40
N LEU A 521 -9.14 9.07 -2.28
CA LEU A 521 -10.16 9.49 -1.34
C LEU A 521 -9.85 10.87 -0.75
N ARG A 522 -8.58 11.13 -0.41
CA ARG A 522 -8.12 12.40 0.15
C ARG A 522 -8.06 13.53 -0.87
N GLU A 523 -7.41 13.34 -2.01
CA GLU A 523 -7.12 14.43 -2.96
C GLU A 523 -8.28 14.67 -3.94
N THR A 524 -9.05 13.64 -4.28
CA THR A 524 -10.04 13.70 -5.37
C THR A 524 -11.49 13.69 -4.86
N VAL A 525 -11.79 12.95 -3.79
CA VAL A 525 -13.18 12.73 -3.32
C VAL A 525 -13.56 13.66 -2.15
N LEU A 526 -12.84 13.61 -1.03
CA LEU A 526 -13.17 14.35 0.20
C LEU A 526 -12.48 15.71 0.29
N GLY A 527 -11.28 15.84 -0.29
CA GLY A 527 -10.37 16.92 0.03
C GLY A 527 -9.66 16.71 1.37
N ARG A 528 -8.53 17.40 1.55
CA ARG A 528 -7.63 17.22 2.70
C ARG A 528 -8.28 17.52 4.04
N GLU A 529 -9.11 18.57 4.12
CA GLU A 529 -9.72 19.00 5.39
C GLU A 529 -10.61 17.91 6.00
N LEU A 530 -11.56 17.38 5.22
CA LEU A 530 -12.48 16.33 5.68
C LEU A 530 -11.75 15.00 5.90
N PHE A 531 -10.87 14.62 4.97
CA PHE A 531 -10.12 13.38 5.08
C PHE A 531 -9.19 13.38 6.30
N ASP A 532 -8.35 14.41 6.46
CA ASP A 532 -7.35 14.45 7.52
C ASP A 532 -8.02 14.50 8.90
N PHE A 533 -9.15 15.20 9.02
CA PHE A 533 -9.96 15.20 10.24
C PHE A 533 -10.50 13.79 10.55
N ALA A 534 -11.13 13.13 9.57
CA ALA A 534 -11.76 11.82 9.76
C ALA A 534 -10.73 10.71 10.05
N PHE A 535 -9.60 10.71 9.33
CA PHE A 535 -8.52 9.75 9.55
C PHE A 535 -7.89 9.93 10.94
N ARG A 536 -7.69 11.18 11.36
CA ARG A 536 -7.20 11.50 12.70
C ARG A 536 -8.18 11.06 13.79
N GLU A 537 -9.47 11.29 13.59
CA GLU A 537 -10.53 10.85 14.50
C GLU A 537 -10.55 9.31 14.65
N TYR A 538 -10.38 8.56 13.55
CA TYR A 538 -10.20 7.10 13.60
C TYR A 538 -9.01 6.70 14.47
N ALA A 539 -7.84 7.30 14.24
CA ALA A 539 -6.64 7.02 15.01
C ALA A 539 -6.85 7.30 16.51
N GLN A 540 -7.54 8.39 16.86
CA GLN A 540 -7.83 8.77 18.24
C GLN A 540 -8.84 7.82 18.91
N ARG A 541 -9.94 7.49 18.24
CA ARG A 541 -10.96 6.54 18.74
C ARG A 541 -10.32 5.20 19.10
N TRP A 542 -9.43 4.72 18.24
CA TRP A 542 -8.83 3.39 18.34
C TRP A 542 -7.43 3.35 18.93
N LYS A 543 -6.91 4.47 19.45
CA LYS A 543 -5.66 4.51 20.22
C LYS A 543 -5.72 3.51 21.39
N PHE A 544 -4.76 2.58 21.42
CA PHE A 544 -4.66 1.44 22.35
C PHE A 544 -5.86 0.49 22.34
N LYS A 545 -6.53 0.34 21.19
CA LYS A 545 -7.70 -0.54 20.98
C LYS A 545 -7.59 -1.30 19.67
N ARG A 546 -8.51 -2.24 19.42
CA ARG A 546 -8.52 -3.16 18.27
C ARG A 546 -9.64 -2.88 17.28
N PRO A 547 -9.42 -2.02 16.26
CA PRO A 547 -10.40 -1.78 15.20
C PRO A 547 -10.49 -2.96 14.22
N THR A 548 -11.61 -2.99 13.51
CA THR A 548 -11.84 -3.81 12.31
C THR A 548 -12.07 -2.89 11.09
N PRO A 549 -12.07 -3.43 9.86
CA PRO A 549 -12.37 -2.64 8.66
C PRO A 549 -13.66 -1.82 8.75
N ALA A 550 -14.71 -2.39 9.36
CA ALA A 550 -15.99 -1.72 9.53
C ALA A 550 -15.90 -0.49 10.44
N ASP A 551 -15.02 -0.52 11.45
CA ASP A 551 -14.81 0.62 12.34
C ASP A 551 -14.09 1.77 11.64
N PHE A 552 -13.15 1.45 10.73
CA PHE A 552 -12.48 2.43 9.88
C PHE A 552 -13.47 3.05 8.90
N PHE A 553 -14.19 2.25 8.11
CA PHE A 553 -15.15 2.76 7.11
C PHE A 553 -16.20 3.66 7.74
N ARG A 554 -16.83 3.21 8.84
CA ARG A 554 -17.82 4.01 9.57
C ARG A 554 -17.24 5.30 10.15
N THR A 555 -16.02 5.27 10.68
CA THR A 555 -15.41 6.49 11.21
C THR A 555 -15.12 7.49 10.09
N MET A 556 -14.62 7.01 8.94
CA MET A 556 -14.37 7.88 7.80
C MET A 556 -15.66 8.55 7.30
N GLU A 557 -16.78 7.83 7.24
CA GLU A 557 -18.09 8.38 6.84
C GLU A 557 -18.69 9.31 7.91
N ASP A 558 -18.73 8.87 9.17
CA ASP A 558 -19.27 9.63 10.30
C ASP A 558 -18.56 10.97 10.49
N ALA A 559 -17.23 10.97 10.47
CA ALA A 559 -16.44 12.17 10.72
C ALA A 559 -16.30 13.09 9.48
N SER A 560 -16.44 12.56 8.26
CA SER A 560 -16.43 13.39 7.04
C SER A 560 -17.81 13.87 6.61
N GLY A 561 -18.90 13.23 7.09
CA GLY A 561 -20.27 13.51 6.67
C GLY A 561 -20.57 13.13 5.21
N THR A 562 -19.82 12.17 4.65
CA THR A 562 -19.95 11.72 3.26
C THR A 562 -20.25 10.24 3.21
N ASP A 563 -21.19 9.82 2.35
CA ASP A 563 -21.44 8.40 2.03
C ASP A 563 -20.31 7.87 1.12
N LEU A 564 -19.56 6.89 1.62
CA LEU A 564 -18.39 6.32 0.95
C LEU A 564 -18.59 4.85 0.61
N ASP A 565 -19.82 4.32 0.71
CA ASP A 565 -20.10 2.90 0.51
C ASP A 565 -19.71 2.44 -0.90
N TRP A 566 -19.96 3.28 -1.91
CA TRP A 566 -19.54 3.03 -3.28
C TRP A 566 -18.02 2.91 -3.42
N PHE A 567 -17.29 3.74 -2.66
CA PHE A 567 -15.83 3.82 -2.70
C PHE A 567 -15.23 2.58 -2.06
N TRP A 568 -15.67 2.25 -0.84
CA TRP A 568 -15.25 1.05 -0.11
C TRP A 568 -15.60 -0.21 -0.90
N ARG A 569 -16.81 -0.31 -1.44
CA ARG A 569 -17.25 -1.44 -2.27
C ARG A 569 -16.32 -1.65 -3.46
N GLY A 570 -16.08 -0.61 -4.27
CA GLY A 570 -15.25 -0.70 -5.46
C GLY A 570 -13.78 -0.98 -5.15
N TRP A 571 -13.16 -0.21 -4.27
CA TRP A 571 -11.72 -0.32 -4.01
C TRP A 571 -11.35 -1.55 -3.18
N PHE A 572 -12.17 -1.92 -2.19
CA PHE A 572 -11.80 -2.91 -1.17
C PHE A 572 -12.39 -4.30 -1.39
N TYR A 573 -13.62 -4.38 -1.92
CA TYR A 573 -14.33 -5.65 -2.09
C TYR A 573 -14.29 -6.21 -3.52
N THR A 574 -13.80 -5.45 -4.51
CA THR A 574 -13.66 -5.94 -5.90
C THR A 574 -12.23 -5.81 -6.43
N THR A 575 -12.04 -6.34 -7.63
CA THR A 575 -10.82 -6.20 -8.44
C THR A 575 -11.07 -5.32 -9.67
N ASP A 576 -12.19 -4.59 -9.71
CA ASP A 576 -12.56 -3.74 -10.84
C ASP A 576 -11.53 -2.59 -10.97
N PRO A 577 -10.95 -2.34 -12.16
CA PRO A 577 -10.12 -1.17 -12.40
C PRO A 577 -10.96 0.08 -12.72
N VAL A 578 -10.33 1.26 -12.63
CA VAL A 578 -10.86 2.51 -13.21
C VAL A 578 -10.48 2.55 -14.68
N ASP A 579 -11.46 2.64 -15.58
CA ASP A 579 -11.26 2.87 -17.02
C ASP A 579 -12.50 3.59 -17.54
N VAL A 580 -12.37 4.89 -17.83
CA VAL A 580 -13.46 5.76 -18.27
C VAL A 580 -13.21 6.29 -19.68
N SER A 581 -13.92 5.71 -20.65
CA SER A 581 -13.87 6.12 -22.05
C SER A 581 -14.77 7.32 -22.32
N ILE A 582 -14.27 8.28 -23.08
CA ILE A 582 -15.08 9.26 -23.80
C ILE A 582 -15.46 8.65 -25.17
N ASP A 583 -16.74 8.33 -25.33
CA ASP A 583 -17.21 7.62 -26.52
C ASP A 583 -17.51 8.58 -27.68
N GLY A 584 -18.09 9.74 -27.38
CA GLY A 584 -18.54 10.69 -28.38
C GLY A 584 -18.99 12.02 -27.79
N ILE A 585 -18.88 13.07 -28.60
CA ILE A 585 -19.35 14.42 -28.28
C ILE A 585 -20.22 14.92 -29.44
N SER A 586 -21.45 15.31 -29.12
CA SER A 586 -22.38 15.95 -30.06
C SER A 586 -22.57 17.41 -29.67
N GLU A 587 -22.27 18.31 -30.60
CA GLU A 587 -22.46 19.75 -30.43
C GLU A 587 -23.84 20.19 -30.91
N TYR A 588 -24.50 21.02 -30.10
CA TYR A 588 -25.76 21.66 -30.40
C TYR A 588 -25.67 23.15 -30.06
N THR A 589 -26.42 23.97 -30.77
CA THR A 589 -26.71 25.36 -30.40
C THR A 589 -28.22 25.52 -30.27
N VAL A 590 -28.65 26.49 -29.46
CA VAL A 590 -30.07 26.85 -29.41
C VAL A 590 -30.44 27.52 -30.74
N SER A 591 -31.40 26.94 -31.47
CA SER A 591 -31.91 27.57 -32.70
C SER A 591 -32.50 28.92 -32.35
N THR A 592 -32.07 29.96 -33.05
CA THR A 592 -32.60 31.32 -32.88
C THR A 592 -34.03 31.45 -33.40
N GLN A 593 -34.49 30.43 -34.15
CA GLN A 593 -35.72 30.41 -34.94
C GLN A 593 -35.80 31.52 -36.01
N ASN A 594 -34.83 32.44 -36.06
CA ASN A 594 -34.77 33.53 -37.02
C ASN A 594 -34.35 32.97 -38.39
N PRO A 595 -35.21 33.01 -39.42
CA PRO A 595 -34.93 32.38 -40.69
C PRO A 595 -33.69 32.95 -41.39
N GLU A 596 -33.33 34.22 -41.15
CA GLU A 596 -32.11 34.84 -41.66
C GLU A 596 -30.85 34.17 -41.10
N ILE A 597 -30.87 33.83 -39.82
CA ILE A 597 -29.75 33.17 -39.15
C ILE A 597 -29.73 31.68 -39.50
N GLU A 598 -30.89 31.01 -39.37
CA GLU A 598 -30.98 29.56 -39.53
C GLU A 598 -30.77 29.08 -40.97
N LYS A 599 -31.26 29.82 -41.98
CA LYS A 599 -31.01 29.46 -43.39
C LYS A 599 -29.57 29.78 -43.79
N ALA A 600 -29.01 30.92 -43.35
CA ALA A 600 -27.60 31.24 -43.61
C ALA A 600 -26.66 30.21 -42.97
N TRP A 601 -26.96 29.74 -41.75
CA TRP A 601 -26.21 28.67 -41.08
C TRP A 601 -26.30 27.33 -41.83
N ARG A 602 -27.50 26.90 -42.25
CA ARG A 602 -27.67 25.68 -43.07
C ARG A 602 -26.95 25.77 -44.41
N LYS A 603 -26.94 26.94 -45.05
CA LYS A 603 -26.17 27.19 -46.27
C LYS A 603 -24.68 26.99 -46.04
N LYS A 604 -24.13 27.55 -44.96
CA LYS A 604 -22.72 27.35 -44.59
C LYS A 604 -22.38 25.87 -44.36
N LEU A 605 -23.26 25.10 -43.72
CA LEU A 605 -23.06 23.65 -43.57
C LEU A 605 -23.06 22.94 -44.93
N LYS A 606 -24.00 23.29 -45.82
CA LYS A 606 -24.08 22.72 -47.16
C LYS A 606 -22.84 23.06 -48.01
N ASP A 607 -22.38 24.31 -47.94
CA ASP A 607 -21.20 24.81 -48.66
C ASP A 607 -19.90 24.17 -48.13
N ALA A 608 -19.89 23.68 -46.88
CA ALA A 608 -18.76 22.97 -46.27
C ALA A 608 -18.72 21.46 -46.59
N GLU A 609 -19.78 20.90 -47.18
CA GLU A 609 -19.76 19.50 -47.62
C GLU A 609 -18.68 19.30 -48.71
N PRO A 610 -17.96 18.17 -48.71
CA PRO A 610 -16.96 17.91 -49.72
C PRO A 610 -17.64 17.84 -51.10
N MET A 611 -17.09 18.60 -52.05
CA MET A 611 -17.58 18.58 -53.43
C MET A 611 -17.57 17.13 -53.96
N SER A 612 -18.69 16.70 -54.53
CA SER A 612 -18.80 15.34 -55.05
C SER A 612 -17.76 15.11 -56.17
N LEU A 613 -17.26 13.89 -56.30
CA LEU A 613 -16.32 13.55 -57.39
C LEU A 613 -16.92 13.85 -58.77
N THR A 614 -18.24 13.72 -58.90
CA THR A 614 -18.99 14.09 -60.10
C THR A 614 -18.89 15.60 -60.38
N ASP A 615 -19.14 16.45 -59.39
CA ASP A 615 -19.06 17.90 -59.57
C ASP A 615 -17.63 18.38 -59.83
N GLN A 616 -16.65 17.76 -59.16
CA GLN A 616 -15.23 18.02 -59.41
C GLN A 616 -14.86 17.71 -60.88
N ARG A 617 -15.33 16.59 -61.42
CA ARG A 617 -15.05 16.17 -62.81
C ARG A 617 -15.85 16.96 -63.85
N ASN A 618 -17.06 17.37 -63.50
CA ASN A 618 -17.92 18.18 -64.35
C ASN A 618 -17.58 19.68 -64.30
N LYS A 619 -16.55 20.06 -63.54
CA LYS A 619 -16.05 21.43 -63.50
C LYS A 619 -15.55 21.84 -64.89
N GLY A 620 -16.17 22.88 -65.45
CA GLY A 620 -15.89 23.34 -66.82
C GLY A 620 -16.67 22.61 -67.93
N MET A 621 -17.55 21.67 -67.58
CA MET A 621 -18.49 21.09 -68.55
C MET A 621 -19.45 22.17 -69.06
N PRO A 622 -19.59 22.37 -70.38
CA PRO A 622 -20.52 23.37 -70.93
C PRO A 622 -21.95 23.12 -70.44
N ARG A 623 -22.58 24.14 -69.82
CA ARG A 623 -23.99 24.06 -69.42
C ARG A 623 -24.87 24.77 -70.43
N ARG A 624 -26.06 24.21 -70.68
CA ARG A 624 -27.02 24.79 -71.63
C ARG A 624 -27.50 26.18 -71.22
N VAL A 625 -27.65 26.42 -69.92
CA VAL A 625 -28.04 27.72 -69.34
C VAL A 625 -26.95 28.79 -69.44
N ASP A 626 -25.68 28.40 -69.66
CA ASP A 626 -24.59 29.36 -69.89
C ASP A 626 -24.60 29.86 -71.34
N ALA A 627 -24.98 29.00 -72.29
CA ALA A 627 -25.15 29.35 -73.71
C ALA A 627 -26.48 30.05 -74.01
N HIS A 628 -27.47 29.90 -73.12
CA HIS A 628 -28.84 30.42 -73.26
C HIS A 628 -29.28 31.12 -71.96
N PRO A 629 -28.83 32.36 -71.70
CA PRO A 629 -29.15 33.09 -70.47
C PRO A 629 -30.65 33.32 -70.25
N GLU A 630 -31.47 33.32 -71.31
CA GLU A 630 -32.93 33.41 -71.24
C GLU A 630 -33.60 32.25 -70.50
N LEU A 631 -32.89 31.13 -70.31
CA LEU A 631 -33.36 29.99 -69.55
C LEU A 631 -33.12 30.15 -68.04
N LYS A 632 -32.41 31.19 -67.59
CA LYS A 632 -32.24 31.49 -66.17
C LYS A 632 -33.53 32.07 -65.60
N ASP A 633 -34.01 31.49 -64.50
CA ASP A 633 -35.21 31.93 -63.80
C ASP A 633 -34.94 32.25 -62.33
N PHE A 634 -36.01 32.43 -61.56
CA PHE A 634 -35.97 32.67 -60.11
C PHE A 634 -35.08 31.66 -59.36
N TYR A 635 -35.12 30.37 -59.72
CA TYR A 635 -34.37 29.31 -59.05
C TYR A 635 -32.88 29.25 -59.45
N ASN A 636 -32.48 29.98 -60.50
CA ASN A 636 -31.07 30.14 -60.84
C ASN A 636 -30.39 31.24 -60.02
N GLU A 637 -31.16 32.16 -59.44
CA GLU A 637 -30.66 33.25 -58.58
C GLU A 637 -30.97 33.01 -57.09
N HIS A 638 -31.92 32.13 -56.77
CA HIS A 638 -32.35 31.78 -55.42
C HIS A 638 -32.24 30.28 -55.16
N ASP A 639 -31.47 29.91 -54.15
CA ASP A 639 -31.36 28.53 -53.67
C ASP A 639 -32.36 28.22 -52.54
N ASP A 640 -32.36 26.97 -52.09
CA ASP A 640 -33.19 26.48 -50.97
C ASP A 640 -32.96 27.23 -49.64
N PHE A 641 -31.88 28.02 -49.54
CA PHE A 641 -31.52 28.82 -48.37
C PHE A 641 -31.94 30.28 -48.49
N THR A 642 -32.60 30.67 -49.58
CA THR A 642 -33.18 32.01 -49.72
C THR A 642 -34.34 32.20 -48.72
N VAL A 643 -34.31 33.29 -47.95
CA VAL A 643 -35.33 33.60 -46.93
C VAL A 643 -36.55 34.27 -47.58
N THR A 644 -37.73 33.68 -47.39
CA THR A 644 -38.98 34.18 -47.95
C THR A 644 -39.72 35.09 -46.96
N ASN A 645 -40.66 35.90 -47.46
CA ASN A 645 -41.51 36.71 -46.59
C ASN A 645 -42.43 35.85 -45.70
N ALA A 646 -42.84 34.67 -46.16
CA ALA A 646 -43.60 33.72 -45.35
C ALA A 646 -42.79 33.23 -44.14
N ASP A 647 -41.48 32.99 -44.31
CA ASP A 647 -40.57 32.62 -43.21
C ASP A 647 -40.50 33.73 -42.15
N ARG A 648 -40.36 34.99 -42.58
CA ARG A 648 -40.27 36.16 -41.69
C ARG A 648 -41.57 36.38 -40.90
N ASN A 649 -42.72 36.27 -41.55
CA ASN A 649 -44.02 36.41 -40.88
C ASN A 649 -44.21 35.32 -39.82
N LYS A 650 -43.89 34.06 -40.16
CA LYS A 650 -43.97 32.93 -39.22
C LYS A 650 -43.07 33.15 -37.99
N PHE A 651 -41.85 33.68 -38.20
CA PHE A 651 -40.95 34.03 -37.10
C PHE A 651 -41.55 35.11 -36.21
N ASN A 652 -42.03 36.22 -36.76
CA ASN A 652 -42.61 37.32 -35.97
C ASN A 652 -43.81 36.84 -35.13
N GLU A 653 -44.73 36.09 -35.72
CA GLU A 653 -45.88 35.50 -35.01
C GLU A 653 -45.46 34.54 -33.88
N SER A 654 -44.37 33.79 -34.07
CA SER A 654 -43.84 32.91 -33.03
C SER A 654 -43.21 33.70 -31.88
N GLN A 655 -42.53 34.81 -32.17
CA GLN A 655 -41.87 35.65 -31.17
C GLN A 655 -42.87 36.39 -30.29
N GLU A 656 -44.02 36.81 -30.82
CA GLU A 656 -45.09 37.47 -30.04
C GLU A 656 -45.70 36.57 -28.96
N LYS A 657 -45.60 35.24 -29.11
CA LYS A 657 -46.15 34.25 -28.18
C LYS A 657 -45.20 33.86 -27.04
N LEU A 658 -43.93 34.29 -27.11
CA LEU A 658 -42.90 33.94 -26.14
C LEU A 658 -42.80 34.99 -25.03
N GLU A 659 -42.53 34.53 -23.82
CA GLU A 659 -42.14 35.37 -22.69
C GLU A 659 -40.71 35.90 -22.85
N ASP A 660 -40.36 36.96 -22.11
CA ASP A 660 -39.05 37.62 -22.28
C ASP A 660 -37.86 36.71 -21.93
N TRP A 661 -38.02 35.81 -20.95
CA TRP A 661 -36.97 34.84 -20.61
C TRP A 661 -36.79 33.76 -21.67
N GLU A 662 -37.86 33.38 -22.39
CA GLU A 662 -37.80 32.42 -23.51
C GLU A 662 -37.08 33.05 -24.70
N LYS A 663 -37.37 34.31 -25.01
CA LYS A 663 -36.65 35.08 -26.04
C LYS A 663 -35.17 35.22 -25.69
N ALA A 664 -34.85 35.51 -24.43
CA ALA A 664 -33.47 35.59 -23.96
C ALA A 664 -32.74 34.24 -24.08
N LEU A 665 -33.42 33.12 -23.86
CA LEU A 665 -32.85 31.78 -24.03
C LEU A 665 -32.53 31.48 -25.51
N LEU A 666 -33.43 31.82 -26.45
CA LEU A 666 -33.18 31.69 -27.89
C LEU A 666 -32.02 32.58 -28.36
N ALA A 667 -31.81 33.73 -27.70
CA ALA A 667 -30.72 34.66 -27.98
C ALA A 667 -29.42 34.36 -27.19
N SER A 668 -29.38 33.28 -26.41
CA SER A 668 -28.28 33.04 -25.45
C SER A 668 -26.91 32.78 -26.08
N GLY A 669 -26.89 32.29 -27.34
CA GLY A 669 -25.66 31.97 -28.07
C GLY A 669 -24.81 30.86 -27.44
N LYS A 670 -25.35 30.10 -26.48
CA LYS A 670 -24.61 29.03 -25.80
C LYS A 670 -24.37 27.85 -26.73
N HIS A 671 -23.25 27.18 -26.49
CA HIS A 671 -22.90 25.90 -27.09
C HIS A 671 -23.20 24.78 -26.09
N LEU A 672 -23.90 23.74 -26.55
CA LEU A 672 -24.37 22.62 -25.75
C LEU A 672 -23.70 21.34 -26.27
N TYR A 673 -22.97 20.64 -25.41
CA TYR A 673 -22.28 19.41 -25.76
C TYR A 673 -22.87 18.24 -24.98
N LEU A 674 -23.40 17.25 -25.69
CA LEU A 674 -23.71 15.95 -25.10
C LEU A 674 -22.47 15.07 -25.19
N VAL A 675 -21.90 14.74 -24.03
CA VAL A 675 -20.69 13.93 -23.90
C VAL A 675 -21.05 12.57 -23.31
N ASP A 676 -20.77 11.51 -24.06
CA ASP A 676 -21.00 10.14 -23.62
C ASP A 676 -19.77 9.58 -22.93
N PHE A 677 -19.95 9.09 -21.70
CA PHE A 677 -18.91 8.40 -20.94
C PHE A 677 -19.31 6.94 -20.70
N THR A 678 -18.36 6.02 -20.87
CA THR A 678 -18.53 4.60 -20.53
C THR A 678 -17.52 4.19 -19.46
N ASN A 679 -18.01 3.59 -18.38
CA ASN A 679 -17.21 2.93 -17.36
C ASN A 679 -16.88 1.51 -17.84
N VAL A 680 -15.72 1.36 -18.48
CA VAL A 680 -15.24 0.10 -19.05
C VAL A 680 -14.69 -0.82 -17.97
N GLY A 681 -14.03 -0.23 -16.96
CA GLY A 681 -13.31 -0.96 -15.92
C GLY A 681 -14.21 -1.50 -14.81
N GLY A 682 -15.37 -0.88 -14.58
CA GLY A 682 -16.37 -1.29 -13.60
C GLY A 682 -16.25 -0.54 -12.27
N LEU A 683 -15.08 0.03 -11.93
CA LEU A 683 -14.92 0.86 -10.74
C LEU A 683 -15.45 2.28 -11.01
N VAL A 684 -16.50 2.66 -10.30
CA VAL A 684 -17.09 4.01 -10.41
C VAL A 684 -16.14 5.05 -9.79
N THR A 685 -16.01 6.20 -10.45
CA THR A 685 -15.07 7.26 -10.07
C THR A 685 -15.63 8.64 -10.43
N PRO A 686 -15.23 9.73 -9.75
CA PRO A 686 -15.51 11.09 -10.22
C PRO A 686 -14.98 11.35 -11.64
N LEU A 687 -15.66 12.21 -12.39
CA LEU A 687 -15.16 12.71 -13.68
C LEU A 687 -14.42 14.04 -13.45
N VAL A 688 -13.20 14.12 -13.95
CA VAL A 688 -12.32 15.28 -13.80
C VAL A 688 -11.98 15.74 -15.21
N LEU A 689 -12.67 16.76 -15.67
CA LEU A 689 -12.69 17.16 -17.08
C LEU A 689 -11.85 18.43 -17.28
N GLU A 690 -10.74 18.35 -18.01
CA GLU A 690 -10.11 19.54 -18.59
C GLU A 690 -10.83 19.88 -19.90
N ILE A 691 -11.46 21.06 -19.93
CA ILE A 691 -12.18 21.57 -21.10
C ILE A 691 -11.41 22.75 -21.68
N GLN A 692 -11.11 22.71 -22.98
CA GLN A 692 -10.47 23.80 -23.72
C GLN A 692 -11.45 24.45 -24.69
N LEU A 693 -11.59 25.77 -24.62
CA LEU A 693 -12.44 26.57 -25.50
C LEU A 693 -11.68 27.10 -26.72
N ALA A 694 -12.40 27.59 -27.73
CA ALA A 694 -11.85 28.14 -28.96
C ALA A 694 -10.90 29.33 -28.74
N SER A 695 -11.10 30.14 -27.69
CA SER A 695 -10.16 31.18 -27.26
C SER A 695 -8.81 30.65 -26.75
N GLY A 696 -8.70 29.35 -26.48
CA GLY A 696 -7.56 28.73 -25.81
C GLY A 696 -7.68 28.70 -24.28
N LYS A 697 -8.74 29.28 -23.69
CA LYS A 697 -9.02 29.18 -22.25
C LYS A 697 -9.24 27.72 -21.86
N LYS A 698 -8.63 27.31 -20.74
CA LYS A 698 -8.81 25.98 -20.11
C LYS A 698 -9.41 26.12 -18.73
N TYR A 699 -10.26 25.18 -18.34
CA TYR A 699 -10.75 25.05 -16.96
C TYR A 699 -11.01 23.57 -16.61
N ILE A 700 -11.07 23.29 -15.31
CA ILE A 700 -11.38 21.97 -14.78
C ILE A 700 -12.81 21.96 -14.28
N GLU A 701 -13.60 20.99 -14.75
CA GLU A 701 -14.92 20.67 -14.20
C GLU A 701 -14.86 19.33 -13.48
N ARG A 702 -15.28 19.30 -12.21
CA ARG A 702 -15.28 18.09 -11.37
C ARG A 702 -16.72 17.64 -11.15
N ILE A 703 -17.05 16.45 -11.64
CA ILE A 703 -18.36 15.82 -11.49
C ILE A 703 -18.19 14.65 -10.51
N PRO A 704 -19.01 14.56 -9.46
CA PRO A 704 -18.82 13.56 -8.43
C PRO A 704 -19.26 12.16 -8.91
N ALA A 705 -18.84 11.12 -8.20
CA ALA A 705 -19.02 9.72 -8.63
C ALA A 705 -20.50 9.31 -8.77
N GLU A 706 -21.41 9.97 -8.05
CA GLU A 706 -22.86 9.74 -8.07
C GLU A 706 -23.49 10.00 -9.44
N VAL A 707 -22.74 10.56 -10.39
CA VAL A 707 -23.13 10.59 -11.80
C VAL A 707 -23.47 9.19 -12.34
N TRP A 708 -22.84 8.15 -11.80
CA TRP A 708 -23.02 6.75 -12.20
C TRP A 708 -24.21 6.04 -11.53
N ARG A 709 -24.91 6.67 -10.56
CA ARG A 709 -25.87 5.98 -9.66
C ARG A 709 -27.04 5.28 -10.33
N TYR A 710 -27.52 5.79 -11.48
CA TYR A 710 -28.64 5.19 -12.22
C TYR A 710 -28.18 4.33 -13.40
N SER A 711 -26.93 4.50 -13.82
CA SER A 711 -26.36 3.77 -14.95
C SER A 711 -24.85 3.63 -14.72
N PRO A 712 -24.41 2.59 -13.99
CA PRO A 712 -23.01 2.44 -13.60
C PRO A 712 -22.08 2.13 -14.77
N LYS A 713 -22.63 1.79 -15.93
CA LYS A 713 -21.89 1.42 -17.14
C LYS A 713 -21.73 2.57 -18.13
N LYS A 714 -22.74 3.42 -18.31
CA LYS A 714 -22.74 4.46 -19.35
C LYS A 714 -23.64 5.64 -19.00
N ILE A 715 -23.16 6.85 -19.22
CA ILE A 715 -23.91 8.08 -19.00
C ILE A 715 -23.74 9.04 -20.18
N THR A 716 -24.63 10.03 -20.25
CA THR A 716 -24.45 11.22 -21.10
C THR A 716 -24.50 12.45 -20.21
N LYS A 717 -23.54 13.36 -20.36
CA LYS A 717 -23.49 14.65 -19.65
C LYS A 717 -23.63 15.81 -20.61
N LEU A 718 -24.48 16.76 -20.24
CA LEU A 718 -24.57 18.04 -20.91
C LEU A 718 -23.51 18.98 -20.33
N ILE A 719 -22.65 19.50 -21.20
CA ILE A 719 -21.69 20.57 -20.91
C ILE A 719 -22.14 21.80 -21.69
N VAL A 720 -22.21 22.96 -21.03
CA VAL A 720 -22.66 24.21 -21.64
C VAL A 720 -21.54 25.24 -21.59
N THR A 721 -21.19 25.83 -22.72
CA THR A 721 -20.09 26.80 -22.84
C THR A 721 -20.52 28.07 -23.58
N ASP A 722 -19.79 29.16 -23.34
CA ASP A 722 -19.97 30.45 -24.02
C ASP A 722 -19.29 30.52 -25.39
N GLU A 723 -18.34 29.62 -25.63
CA GLU A 723 -17.54 29.52 -26.85
C GLU A 723 -17.46 28.05 -27.28
N PRO A 724 -17.18 27.76 -28.56
CA PRO A 724 -17.00 26.39 -29.00
C PRO A 724 -15.92 25.65 -28.19
N MET A 725 -16.21 24.45 -27.72
CA MET A 725 -15.26 23.54 -27.11
C MET A 725 -14.39 22.89 -28.19
N THR A 726 -13.07 22.90 -27.98
CA THR A 726 -12.08 22.36 -28.93
C THR A 726 -11.42 21.08 -28.45
N SER A 727 -11.36 20.85 -27.14
CA SER A 727 -10.96 19.55 -26.59
C SER A 727 -11.52 19.32 -25.19
N LEU A 728 -11.63 18.04 -24.83
CA LEU A 728 -12.01 17.56 -23.51
C LEU A 728 -11.09 16.38 -23.14
N VAL A 729 -10.52 16.42 -21.93
CA VAL A 729 -9.67 15.34 -21.38
C VAL A 729 -10.20 14.92 -20.02
N GLN A 730 -10.52 13.64 -19.85
CA GLN A 730 -10.85 13.01 -18.57
C GLN A 730 -9.57 12.63 -17.81
N ASP A 731 -9.57 12.90 -16.52
CA ASP A 731 -8.45 12.67 -15.61
C ASP A 731 -7.12 13.26 -16.11
N PRO A 732 -7.05 14.58 -16.37
CA PRO A 732 -5.86 15.24 -16.93
C PRO A 732 -4.64 15.20 -15.98
N PHE A 733 -4.85 14.92 -14.69
CA PHE A 733 -3.82 14.87 -13.67
C PHE A 733 -3.43 13.44 -13.26
N TRP A 734 -4.14 12.42 -13.76
CA TRP A 734 -3.99 11.00 -13.40
C TRP A 734 -4.25 10.73 -11.90
N GLU A 735 -5.23 11.44 -11.35
CA GLU A 735 -5.61 11.41 -9.94
C GLU A 735 -6.70 10.37 -9.62
N THR A 736 -7.19 9.61 -10.62
CA THR A 736 -8.21 8.56 -10.42
C THR A 736 -7.69 7.13 -10.60
N ALA A 737 -6.42 6.95 -10.99
CA ALA A 737 -5.82 5.67 -11.37
C ALA A 737 -6.46 5.01 -12.61
N ASP A 738 -6.87 5.81 -13.60
CA ASP A 738 -7.38 5.29 -14.87
C ASP A 738 -6.31 4.44 -15.60
N ILE A 739 -6.68 3.21 -15.93
CA ILE A 739 -5.78 2.23 -16.54
C ILE A 739 -5.56 2.46 -18.04
N ASP A 740 -6.45 3.17 -18.75
CA ASP A 740 -6.35 3.37 -20.20
C ASP A 740 -6.52 4.84 -20.62
N GLN A 741 -5.43 5.59 -20.50
CA GLN A 741 -5.38 7.00 -20.92
C GLN A 741 -5.64 7.23 -22.43
N SER A 742 -5.61 6.19 -23.27
CA SER A 742 -5.79 6.37 -24.72
C SER A 742 -7.22 6.69 -25.11
N ASN A 743 -8.18 6.42 -24.23
CA ASN A 743 -9.61 6.65 -24.43
C ASN A 743 -10.14 7.89 -23.64
N ASN A 744 -9.27 8.58 -22.91
CA ASN A 744 -9.58 9.73 -22.05
C ASN A 744 -9.69 11.08 -22.77
N ALA A 745 -9.56 11.15 -24.11
CA ALA A 745 -9.51 12.43 -24.80
C ALA A 745 -10.42 12.52 -26.03
N TRP A 746 -11.05 13.68 -26.21
CA TRP A 746 -11.71 14.10 -27.44
C TRP A 746 -11.09 15.40 -28.00
N PRO A 747 -10.74 15.44 -29.30
CA PRO A 747 -10.60 14.29 -30.21
C PRO A 747 -9.57 13.29 -29.69
N ARG A 748 -9.69 12.00 -30.07
CA ARG A 748 -8.76 10.96 -29.61
C ARG A 748 -7.32 11.32 -29.99
N LYS A 749 -6.45 11.36 -28.98
CA LYS A 749 -5.02 11.65 -29.16
C LYS A 749 -4.27 10.33 -29.37
N ALA A 750 -3.43 10.25 -30.40
CA ALA A 750 -2.53 9.12 -30.55
C ALA A 750 -1.56 9.11 -29.35
N THR A 751 -1.48 7.99 -28.61
CA THR A 751 -0.49 7.84 -27.54
C THR A 751 0.83 7.42 -28.19
N PRO A 752 1.86 8.30 -28.24
CA PRO A 752 3.13 7.94 -28.85
C PRO A 752 3.80 6.84 -28.03
N SER A 753 4.08 5.69 -28.67
CA SER A 753 4.86 4.59 -28.10
C SER A 753 6.16 4.41 -28.88
N ARG A 754 7.22 3.98 -28.19
CA ARG A 754 8.52 3.65 -28.80
C ARG A 754 8.81 2.17 -28.63
N LEU A 755 9.18 1.51 -29.73
CA LEU A 755 9.72 0.16 -29.69
C LEU A 755 11.17 0.24 -29.20
N GLU A 756 11.41 -0.10 -27.94
CA GLU A 756 12.77 -0.23 -27.41
C GLU A 756 13.28 -1.66 -27.63
N LEU A 757 14.38 -1.79 -28.37
CA LEU A 757 15.08 -3.05 -28.61
C LEU A 757 16.24 -3.15 -27.61
N PHE A 758 16.12 -4.04 -26.63
CA PHE A 758 17.16 -4.25 -25.62
C PHE A 758 17.99 -5.49 -25.92
N LYS A 759 19.32 -5.37 -25.79
CA LYS A 759 20.17 -6.53 -25.51
C LYS A 759 19.98 -6.91 -24.05
N SER A 760 19.86 -8.20 -23.77
CA SER A 760 19.82 -8.75 -22.42
C SER A 760 21.16 -8.56 -21.71
N GLU A 761 21.38 -7.39 -21.11
CA GLU A 761 22.47 -7.18 -20.17
C GLU A 761 21.92 -7.21 -18.74
N ARG A 762 22.41 -8.19 -17.98
CA ARG A 762 22.20 -8.29 -16.53
C ARG A 762 23.39 -7.64 -15.84
N GLY A 763 23.19 -6.52 -15.13
CA GLY A 763 24.19 -6.08 -14.16
C GLY A 763 24.00 -4.68 -13.60
N GLN A 764 23.68 -4.64 -12.30
CA GLN A 764 23.87 -3.55 -11.32
C GLN A 764 23.33 -2.16 -11.69
N GLY A 765 22.26 -1.74 -10.99
CA GLY A 765 21.70 -0.40 -11.15
C GLY A 765 22.74 0.72 -10.97
N ASN A 766 22.54 1.83 -11.68
CA ASN A 766 23.45 2.99 -11.73
C ASN A 766 23.82 3.50 -10.31
N ASP A 767 24.98 3.07 -9.78
CA ASP A 767 25.62 3.66 -8.61
C ASP A 767 26.48 4.85 -9.06
N MET A 768 25.84 6.01 -9.20
CA MET A 768 26.50 7.24 -9.63
C MET A 768 27.64 7.67 -8.70
N MET A 769 27.57 7.34 -7.39
CA MET A 769 28.64 7.69 -6.45
C MET A 769 29.90 6.88 -6.76
N LYS A 770 29.75 5.59 -7.03
CA LYS A 770 30.85 4.75 -7.48
C LYS A 770 31.43 5.22 -8.83
N ASP A 771 30.57 5.55 -9.79
CA ASP A 771 31.02 6.04 -11.10
C ASP A 771 31.74 7.38 -11.01
N PHE A 772 31.27 8.28 -10.13
CA PHE A 772 31.91 9.57 -9.87
C PHE A 772 33.25 9.42 -9.15
N ASN A 773 33.36 8.48 -8.20
CA ASN A 773 34.60 8.22 -7.47
C ASN A 773 35.65 7.45 -8.29
N ALA A 774 35.28 6.90 -9.46
CA ALA A 774 36.21 6.23 -10.35
C ALA A 774 37.25 7.22 -10.89
N LYS A 775 38.54 6.93 -10.67
CA LYS A 775 39.64 7.77 -11.18
C LYS A 775 39.56 7.89 -12.71
N LEU A 776 39.66 9.12 -13.21
CA LEU A 776 39.81 9.41 -14.63
C LEU A 776 41.06 8.73 -15.17
N LYS A 777 40.88 7.72 -16.05
CA LYS A 777 42.01 7.06 -16.71
C LYS A 777 42.77 8.06 -17.58
N THR A 778 44.09 8.10 -17.43
CA THR A 778 44.96 8.93 -18.30
C THR A 778 45.02 8.34 -19.71
N LYS A 779 45.47 9.13 -20.70
CA LYS A 779 45.62 8.64 -22.09
C LYS A 779 46.60 7.45 -22.18
N GLU A 780 47.60 7.39 -21.31
CA GLU A 780 48.60 6.33 -21.26
C GLU A 780 48.03 5.02 -20.68
N GLU A 781 47.17 5.09 -19.65
CA GLU A 781 46.50 3.91 -19.07
C GLU A 781 45.47 3.28 -20.02
N LYS A 782 44.86 4.08 -20.90
CA LYS A 782 43.99 3.58 -21.98
C LYS A 782 44.76 2.85 -23.08
N ALA A 783 46.02 3.23 -23.34
CA ALA A 783 46.86 2.55 -24.32
C ALA A 783 47.36 1.19 -23.78
N ALA A 784 47.73 1.11 -22.50
CA ALA A 784 48.20 -0.14 -21.88
C ALA A 784 47.12 -1.22 -21.74
N THR A 785 45.83 -0.86 -21.71
CA THR A 785 44.71 -1.83 -21.64
C THR A 785 44.24 -2.34 -23.01
N ALA A 786 44.74 -1.77 -24.11
CA ALA A 786 44.43 -2.19 -25.48
C ALA A 786 45.39 -3.28 -26.01
N GLU A 787 46.48 -3.59 -25.30
CA GLU A 787 47.53 -4.53 -25.75
C GLU A 787 47.44 -5.95 -25.16
N GLU A 788 46.31 -6.36 -24.57
CA GLU A 788 46.06 -7.79 -24.34
C GLU A 788 45.34 -8.41 -25.56
N PRO A 789 45.95 -9.38 -26.27
CA PRO A 789 45.33 -9.96 -27.45
C PRO A 789 44.15 -10.84 -27.05
N LYS A 790 42.95 -10.45 -27.50
CA LYS A 790 41.79 -11.34 -27.58
C LYS A 790 42.19 -12.55 -28.45
N LYS A 791 42.17 -13.75 -27.88
CA LYS A 791 42.17 -14.98 -28.68
C LYS A 791 40.86 -15.04 -29.45
N ASP A 792 40.93 -14.71 -30.74
CA ASP A 792 39.85 -14.90 -31.70
C ASP A 792 39.49 -16.39 -31.78
N THR A 793 38.28 -16.72 -31.35
CA THR A 793 37.59 -17.93 -31.81
C THR A 793 36.56 -17.48 -32.83
N VAL A 794 36.88 -17.72 -34.09
CA VAL A 794 36.04 -17.45 -35.26
C VAL A 794 34.80 -18.37 -35.22
N PRO A 795 33.56 -17.85 -35.29
CA PRO A 795 32.41 -18.67 -35.63
C PRO A 795 32.36 -18.86 -37.14
N LYS A 796 32.32 -20.12 -37.61
CA LYS A 796 31.89 -20.44 -38.98
C LYS A 796 30.40 -20.13 -39.10
N VAL A 797 30.07 -19.27 -40.06
CA VAL A 797 28.71 -18.89 -40.45
C VAL A 797 28.29 -19.70 -41.68
N GLN A 798 27.03 -20.15 -41.68
CA GLN A 798 26.16 -19.96 -42.84
C GLN A 798 24.92 -19.23 -42.36
#